data_AF-A0ABD2QG92-F1
#
_entry.id   AF-A0ABD2QG92-F1
#
_cell.length_a   1.000
_cell.length_b   1.000
_cell.length_c   1.000
_cell.angle_alpha   90.00
_cell.angle_beta   90.00
_cell.angle_gamma   90.00
#
_symmetry.space_group_name_H-M   'P 1'
#
loop_
_entity.id
_entity.type
_entity.pdbx_description
1 polymer ?
#
loop_
_entity_poly.entity_id
_entity_poly.type
_entity_poly.pdbx_seq_one_letter_code
_entity_poly.pdbx_strand_id
1 'polypeptide(L)'
;MLKEKKEQMLAENEDLQEEELELDEELEEEPDYEELLDEEFPDEIDEEDEEELEEEEDARERISGEIEEIFEAGRSGMEEVVDFFIDKRVPSTKISSSGNIPRARCKFVNSLSKIIKKFKGLFDRVYPIKWEHAKRLVNTGYFPLSKFGFWCPVSLKDDPIKPCLKPCLPVGYLKLNKKWTYQEPGIMHSLKVKPKDTTCAAVFREEVYWFANEMKRRKFTFEPEEYISQSDRPMDVVLAIAIALMQPIASSRGFVLDGYLNTDEQWECFRVRNIMPNLVIDLTTNNSEELMSRGLRQNQIFMLEKQTKLIADAIAQVPVEDNMEEDEGEEKRNKIRDVVLRFNLPSPEVDLNRKLAIAMAAYDEVSVSQFKWIEARQGLQIGIDSNQSVWKVTNQVDKVITHRMHFLQKYLSDKIANVPARIGELGLLIENVYDNLSHFKTYCLVKYVQDGELFDVLLQQDNLVGTCELEMGITISSLTSNVLEYEGKFYLFKGEQEMEKFIKNPRQYCDSKLPDELPMPLLGHQRESFLLMENSQELFELKGYCPVCFKQGHEQYEALRLASTDFIVKYMSKIYIFDSKECFLEFCKKPHLYYNLKCPNKLPPLRLPVDVEKLPLPGYLEQKLSIALRRALCAAIQFRPKYPYRDSSASANMFLGLYLRAHNHNSSDDLKSINRQRLNSFISACDLPEFLSNKMTLCYNPRVCSTKDLLENIDRLLNLENELFAYH
;
A
#
# COMPACT_ATOMS: atom_id res chain seq x y z
N MET A 1 -44.13 27.81 -36.14
CA MET A 1 -44.43 26.79 -37.16
C MET A 1 -45.68 25.99 -36.81
N LEU A 2 -45.62 24.91 -36.00
CA LEU A 2 -46.79 24.02 -35.77
C LEU A 2 -47.70 24.40 -34.59
N LYS A 3 -47.34 25.41 -33.77
CA LYS A 3 -48.26 26.05 -32.80
C LYS A 3 -49.07 27.16 -33.45
N GLU A 4 -48.39 28.16 -34.03
CA GLU A 4 -48.99 29.27 -34.79
C GLU A 4 -50.06 28.77 -35.78
N LYS A 5 -49.78 27.70 -36.54
CA LYS A 5 -50.73 27.10 -37.49
C LYS A 5 -52.00 26.48 -36.89
N LYS A 6 -52.13 26.37 -35.57
CA LYS A 6 -53.37 25.96 -34.89
C LYS A 6 -53.98 27.05 -34.00
N GLU A 7 -53.22 28.10 -33.70
CA GLU A 7 -53.76 29.35 -33.16
C GLU A 7 -54.51 30.14 -34.27
N GLN A 8 -54.05 30.07 -35.53
CA GLN A 8 -54.80 30.62 -36.68
C GLN A 8 -56.12 29.87 -36.96
N MET A 9 -56.12 28.54 -36.88
CA MET A 9 -57.32 27.70 -37.03
C MET A 9 -58.39 27.94 -35.95
N LEU A 10 -58.09 28.72 -34.90
CA LEU A 10 -59.07 29.13 -33.90
C LEU A 10 -59.76 30.46 -34.28
N ALA A 11 -59.11 31.33 -35.07
CA ALA A 11 -59.67 32.60 -35.52
C ALA A 11 -60.62 32.44 -36.71
N GLU A 12 -60.27 31.56 -37.67
CA GLU A 12 -61.16 31.17 -38.80
C GLU A 12 -62.49 30.54 -38.34
N ASN A 13 -62.61 30.22 -37.05
CA ASN A 13 -63.78 29.61 -36.43
C ASN A 13 -64.62 30.60 -35.57
N GLU A 14 -64.22 31.87 -35.52
CA GLU A 14 -64.97 32.98 -34.92
C GLU A 14 -65.52 33.93 -36.01
N ASP A 15 -64.75 34.21 -37.07
CA ASP A 15 -65.20 35.06 -38.20
C ASP A 15 -66.44 34.48 -38.93
N LEU A 16 -66.61 33.15 -38.96
CA LEU A 16 -67.76 32.46 -39.56
C LEU A 16 -69.08 32.60 -38.76
N GLN A 17 -69.12 33.43 -37.71
CA GLN A 17 -70.37 33.76 -36.99
C GLN A 17 -71.04 35.07 -37.45
N GLU A 18 -70.43 35.84 -38.37
CA GLU A 18 -70.91 37.20 -38.72
C GLU A 18 -71.37 37.43 -40.19
N GLU A 19 -71.11 36.52 -41.16
CA GLU A 19 -71.45 36.76 -42.58
C GLU A 19 -72.80 36.16 -43.09
N GLU A 20 -73.50 35.30 -42.33
CA GLU A 20 -74.74 34.63 -42.78
C GLU A 20 -75.96 35.04 -41.93
N LEU A 21 -76.09 36.35 -41.67
CA LEU A 21 -77.07 36.94 -40.72
C LEU A 21 -78.03 37.99 -41.34
N GLU A 22 -77.96 38.24 -42.65
CA GLU A 22 -78.86 39.13 -43.38
C GLU A 22 -79.29 38.47 -44.71
N LEU A 23 -80.53 38.75 -45.17
CA LEU A 23 -81.26 38.13 -46.29
C LEU A 23 -81.80 36.70 -46.00
N ASP A 24 -83.09 36.40 -46.14
CA ASP A 24 -84.25 37.28 -46.34
C ASP A 24 -85.50 36.75 -45.60
N GLU A 25 -86.37 37.70 -45.27
CA GLU A 25 -87.74 37.50 -44.79
C GLU A 25 -88.61 36.85 -45.87
N GLU A 26 -89.47 35.87 -45.55
CA GLU A 26 -90.92 35.80 -45.91
C GLU A 26 -91.55 34.39 -45.69
N LEU A 27 -92.75 34.39 -45.08
CA LEU A 27 -93.92 33.50 -45.29
C LEU A 27 -93.75 31.96 -45.12
N GLU A 28 -94.36 31.28 -44.14
CA GLU A 28 -95.80 31.00 -43.88
C GLU A 28 -96.37 29.75 -44.60
N GLU A 29 -97.43 29.17 -44.01
CA GLU A 29 -98.20 27.96 -44.42
C GLU A 29 -97.51 26.58 -44.21
N GLU A 30 -97.71 26.00 -43.02
CA GLU A 30 -97.65 24.54 -42.81
C GLU A 30 -98.92 23.87 -43.36
N PRO A 31 -98.83 22.79 -44.16
CA PRO A 31 -99.98 21.96 -44.51
C PRO A 31 -100.51 21.19 -43.29
N ASP A 32 -101.82 20.99 -43.20
CA ASP A 32 -102.40 20.01 -42.28
C ASP A 32 -102.20 18.60 -42.86
N TYR A 33 -101.42 17.78 -42.17
CA TYR A 33 -101.05 16.43 -42.61
C TYR A 33 -101.98 15.35 -42.03
N GLU A 34 -102.83 15.66 -41.04
CA GLU A 34 -103.70 14.67 -40.40
C GLU A 34 -104.92 14.37 -41.29
N GLU A 35 -105.57 15.39 -41.86
CA GLU A 35 -106.72 15.22 -42.79
C GLU A 35 -106.35 14.48 -44.09
N LEU A 36 -105.05 14.39 -44.43
CA LEU A 36 -104.54 13.64 -45.59
C LEU A 36 -104.23 12.16 -45.30
N LEU A 37 -104.03 11.77 -44.04
CA LEU A 37 -103.71 10.38 -43.67
C LEU A 37 -104.97 9.53 -43.45
N ASP A 38 -106.03 10.14 -42.88
CA ASP A 38 -107.33 9.48 -42.65
C ASP A 38 -108.05 9.10 -43.97
N GLU A 39 -107.76 9.74 -45.10
CA GLU A 39 -108.27 9.32 -46.43
C GLU A 39 -107.50 8.12 -47.03
N GLU A 40 -106.26 7.85 -46.58
CA GLU A 40 -105.38 6.83 -47.18
C GLU A 40 -105.36 5.49 -46.39
N PHE A 41 -105.74 5.49 -45.11
CA PHE A 41 -105.77 4.30 -44.23
C PHE A 41 -107.11 4.11 -43.49
N PRO A 42 -108.18 3.60 -44.14
CA PRO A 42 -109.46 3.34 -43.48
C PRO A 42 -109.44 2.13 -42.52
N ASP A 43 -109.95 2.32 -41.30
CA ASP A 43 -110.06 1.31 -40.23
C ASP A 43 -111.09 0.19 -40.52
N GLU A 44 -110.70 -0.87 -41.24
CA GLU A 44 -111.35 -2.19 -41.14
C GLU A 44 -110.40 -3.31 -41.63
N ILE A 45 -109.76 -4.02 -40.68
CA ILE A 45 -108.96 -5.23 -40.94
C ILE A 45 -109.86 -6.44 -40.78
N ASP A 46 -110.15 -7.15 -41.88
CA ASP A 46 -110.90 -8.42 -41.84
C ASP A 46 -110.05 -9.56 -41.24
N GLU A 47 -110.52 -10.14 -40.14
CA GLU A 47 -109.90 -11.26 -39.42
C GLU A 47 -110.08 -12.62 -40.15
N GLU A 48 -109.40 -12.87 -41.30
CA GLU A 48 -109.48 -14.20 -41.93
C GLU A 48 -108.18 -14.82 -42.53
N ASP A 49 -107.10 -14.05 -42.74
CA ASP A 49 -105.79 -14.60 -43.16
C ASP A 49 -104.83 -14.81 -41.96
N GLU A 50 -105.17 -15.74 -41.05
CA GLU A 50 -104.23 -16.35 -40.10
C GLU A 50 -103.20 -17.25 -40.85
N GLU A 51 -102.26 -16.66 -41.59
CA GLU A 51 -101.06 -17.35 -42.10
C GLU A 51 -99.79 -17.01 -41.29
N GLU A 52 -99.94 -16.96 -39.95
CA GLU A 52 -98.93 -17.06 -38.87
C GLU A 52 -97.43 -16.98 -39.25
N LEU A 53 -96.95 -15.84 -39.77
CA LEU A 53 -95.53 -15.60 -40.02
C LEU A 53 -95.14 -14.16 -39.65
N GLU A 54 -94.02 -14.03 -38.92
CA GLU A 54 -93.56 -12.77 -38.32
C GLU A 54 -93.56 -11.60 -39.34
N GLU A 55 -93.96 -10.38 -38.99
CA GLU A 55 -93.39 -9.58 -37.87
C GLU A 55 -91.84 -9.45 -37.99
N GLU A 56 -91.25 -9.94 -39.09
CA GLU A 56 -89.81 -10.24 -39.18
C GLU A 56 -88.94 -8.99 -39.34
N GLU A 57 -89.48 -7.88 -39.86
CA GLU A 57 -88.76 -6.59 -39.89
C GLU A 57 -88.89 -5.84 -38.55
N ASP A 58 -90.07 -5.80 -37.93
CA ASP A 58 -90.29 -5.22 -36.58
C ASP A 58 -89.42 -5.92 -35.52
N ALA A 59 -89.34 -7.26 -35.59
CA ALA A 59 -88.46 -8.04 -34.73
C ALA A 59 -86.98 -7.79 -35.05
N ARG A 60 -86.59 -7.68 -36.32
CA ARG A 60 -85.18 -7.48 -36.72
C ARG A 60 -84.68 -6.07 -36.40
N GLU A 61 -85.43 -5.02 -36.67
CA GLU A 61 -84.93 -3.65 -36.47
C GLU A 61 -84.86 -3.30 -34.98
N ARG A 62 -85.87 -3.68 -34.18
CA ARG A 62 -85.82 -3.53 -32.71
C ARG A 62 -84.66 -4.32 -32.07
N ILE A 63 -84.41 -5.55 -32.52
CA ILE A 63 -83.27 -6.35 -32.02
C ILE A 63 -81.92 -5.82 -32.55
N SER A 64 -81.85 -5.31 -33.77
CA SER A 64 -80.62 -4.72 -34.32
C SER A 64 -80.26 -3.40 -33.61
N GLY A 65 -81.24 -2.54 -33.35
CA GLY A 65 -81.05 -1.27 -32.63
C GLY A 65 -80.53 -1.48 -31.21
N GLU A 66 -81.18 -2.34 -30.42
CA GLU A 66 -80.71 -2.69 -29.06
C GLU A 66 -79.30 -3.31 -29.07
N ILE A 67 -78.94 -4.08 -30.10
CA ILE A 67 -77.60 -4.67 -30.22
C ILE A 67 -76.54 -3.62 -30.62
N GLU A 68 -76.86 -2.70 -31.52
CA GLU A 68 -75.90 -1.72 -32.06
C GLU A 68 -75.64 -0.58 -31.06
N GLU A 69 -76.65 -0.10 -30.32
CA GLU A 69 -76.45 0.89 -29.25
C GLU A 69 -75.58 0.33 -28.11
N ILE A 70 -75.81 -0.93 -27.70
CA ILE A 70 -74.97 -1.64 -26.73
C ILE A 70 -73.55 -1.87 -27.26
N PHE A 71 -73.39 -2.07 -28.58
CA PHE A 71 -72.07 -2.25 -29.20
C PHE A 71 -71.28 -0.94 -29.29
N GLU A 72 -71.89 0.18 -29.68
CA GLU A 72 -71.27 1.51 -29.73
C GLU A 72 -70.84 1.98 -28.33
N ALA A 73 -71.71 1.84 -27.32
CA ALA A 73 -71.40 2.16 -25.94
C ALA A 73 -70.23 1.31 -25.40
N GLY A 74 -70.20 0.01 -25.74
CA GLY A 74 -69.11 -0.90 -25.41
C GLY A 74 -67.81 -0.65 -26.18
N ARG A 75 -67.88 -0.06 -27.38
CA ARG A 75 -66.73 0.26 -28.24
C ARG A 75 -66.02 1.52 -27.77
N SER A 76 -66.75 2.60 -27.53
CA SER A 76 -66.21 3.90 -27.09
C SER A 76 -65.39 3.75 -25.80
N GLY A 77 -65.97 3.15 -24.76
CA GLY A 77 -65.29 2.89 -23.48
C GLY A 77 -64.10 1.91 -23.55
N MET A 78 -63.86 1.26 -24.69
CA MET A 78 -62.69 0.40 -24.89
C MET A 78 -61.52 1.11 -25.55
N GLU A 79 -61.76 2.11 -26.42
CA GLU A 79 -60.67 2.80 -27.13
C GLU A 79 -59.97 3.84 -26.24
N GLU A 80 -60.69 4.55 -25.37
CA GLU A 80 -60.07 5.44 -24.35
C GLU A 80 -59.08 4.69 -23.44
N VAL A 81 -59.44 3.47 -23.04
CA VAL A 81 -58.60 2.60 -22.20
C VAL A 81 -57.35 2.11 -22.96
N VAL A 82 -57.45 1.87 -24.27
CA VAL A 82 -56.31 1.44 -25.09
C VAL A 82 -55.30 2.56 -25.28
N ASP A 83 -55.74 3.78 -25.56
CA ASP A 83 -54.82 4.90 -25.83
C ASP A 83 -54.11 5.37 -24.55
N PHE A 84 -54.77 5.29 -23.38
CA PHE A 84 -54.12 5.47 -22.08
C PHE A 84 -52.95 4.48 -21.85
N PHE A 85 -53.10 3.23 -22.29
CA PHE A 85 -52.03 2.23 -22.19
C PHE A 85 -50.89 2.46 -23.20
N ILE A 86 -51.20 2.95 -24.41
CA ILE A 86 -50.19 3.26 -25.43
C ILE A 86 -49.28 4.41 -24.96
N ASP A 87 -49.83 5.47 -24.36
CA ASP A 87 -49.05 6.57 -23.78
C ASP A 87 -48.10 6.09 -22.65
N LYS A 88 -48.53 5.12 -21.84
CA LYS A 88 -47.68 4.45 -20.84
C LYS A 88 -46.76 3.35 -21.41
N ARG A 89 -46.61 3.29 -22.75
CA ARG A 89 -45.75 2.34 -23.49
C ARG A 89 -46.08 0.87 -23.25
N VAL A 90 -47.31 0.55 -22.88
CA VAL A 90 -47.81 -0.83 -22.76
C VAL A 90 -48.15 -1.37 -24.16
N PRO A 91 -47.59 -2.51 -24.61
CA PRO A 91 -47.78 -2.98 -25.97
C PRO A 91 -49.16 -3.64 -26.17
N SER A 92 -50.08 -2.90 -26.78
CA SER A 92 -51.40 -3.39 -27.21
C SER A 92 -51.35 -4.17 -28.53
N THR A 93 -52.29 -5.11 -28.73
CA THR A 93 -52.48 -5.82 -30.01
C THR A 93 -53.95 -5.82 -30.43
N LYS A 94 -54.34 -4.90 -31.33
CA LYS A 94 -55.68 -4.95 -31.97
C LYS A 94 -55.77 -6.22 -32.83
N ILE A 95 -56.82 -7.03 -32.64
CA ILE A 95 -57.04 -8.30 -33.35
C ILE A 95 -58.37 -8.17 -34.10
N SER A 96 -58.34 -8.00 -35.42
CA SER A 96 -59.57 -7.83 -36.20
C SER A 96 -60.45 -9.09 -36.16
N SER A 97 -61.75 -8.85 -35.93
CA SER A 97 -62.86 -9.81 -35.95
C SER A 97 -63.46 -10.02 -37.35
N SER A 98 -63.11 -9.20 -38.34
CA SER A 98 -63.71 -9.14 -39.68
C SER A 98 -63.34 -10.33 -40.60
N GLY A 99 -63.27 -11.55 -40.06
CA GLY A 99 -62.93 -12.76 -40.79
C GLY A 99 -63.12 -14.04 -39.95
N ASN A 100 -63.18 -15.19 -40.64
CA ASN A 100 -63.71 -16.46 -40.13
C ASN A 100 -63.34 -16.80 -38.66
N ILE A 101 -64.37 -16.91 -37.81
CA ILE A 101 -64.35 -16.76 -36.34
C ILE A 101 -63.41 -17.73 -35.60
N PRO A 102 -63.32 -19.05 -35.90
CA PRO A 102 -62.40 -19.95 -35.21
C PRO A 102 -60.93 -19.53 -35.40
N ARG A 103 -60.61 -18.92 -36.55
CA ARG A 103 -59.27 -18.43 -36.90
C ARG A 103 -58.93 -17.12 -36.18
N ALA A 104 -59.92 -16.38 -35.66
CA ALA A 104 -59.73 -15.26 -34.74
C ALA A 104 -59.58 -15.74 -33.28
N ARG A 105 -60.53 -16.54 -32.77
CA ARG A 105 -60.51 -17.03 -31.38
C ARG A 105 -59.25 -17.85 -31.05
N CYS A 106 -58.77 -18.66 -32.00
CA CYS A 106 -57.52 -19.41 -31.84
C CYS A 106 -56.26 -18.52 -31.82
N LYS A 107 -56.24 -17.39 -32.57
CA LYS A 107 -55.16 -16.38 -32.48
C LYS A 107 -55.15 -15.68 -31.12
N PHE A 108 -56.33 -15.36 -30.57
CA PHE A 108 -56.47 -14.68 -29.28
C PHE A 108 -55.91 -15.52 -28.11
N VAL A 109 -56.43 -16.75 -27.92
CA VAL A 109 -56.05 -17.60 -26.76
C VAL A 109 -54.59 -18.05 -26.81
N ASN A 110 -54.04 -18.29 -28.01
CA ASN A 110 -52.62 -18.63 -28.19
C ASN A 110 -51.66 -17.44 -28.02
N SER A 111 -52.15 -16.20 -27.91
CA SER A 111 -51.33 -15.03 -27.61
C SER A 111 -51.23 -14.79 -26.10
N LEU A 112 -52.37 -14.77 -25.40
CA LEU A 112 -52.42 -14.55 -23.94
C LEU A 112 -51.73 -15.66 -23.14
N SER A 113 -52.02 -16.93 -23.46
CA SER A 113 -51.51 -18.09 -22.70
C SER A 113 -49.97 -18.24 -22.71
N LYS A 114 -49.29 -17.62 -23.69
CA LYS A 114 -47.82 -17.64 -23.82
C LYS A 114 -47.11 -16.60 -22.96
N ILE A 115 -47.82 -15.57 -22.49
CA ILE A 115 -47.27 -14.48 -21.67
C ILE A 115 -47.43 -14.83 -20.19
N ILE A 116 -48.66 -15.17 -19.79
CA ILE A 116 -49.07 -15.27 -18.37
C ILE A 116 -48.34 -16.38 -17.60
N LYS A 117 -47.90 -17.46 -18.26
CA LYS A 117 -47.29 -18.63 -17.58
C LYS A 117 -45.79 -18.50 -17.21
N LYS A 118 -45.11 -17.42 -17.60
CA LYS A 118 -43.62 -17.39 -17.63
C LYS A 118 -42.93 -16.39 -16.70
N PHE A 119 -43.69 -15.47 -16.12
CA PHE A 119 -43.16 -14.35 -15.33
C PHE A 119 -44.05 -14.10 -14.11
N LYS A 120 -43.47 -13.67 -12.98
CA LYS A 120 -44.26 -13.29 -11.79
C LYS A 120 -44.90 -11.90 -11.92
N GLY A 121 -44.22 -10.95 -12.56
CA GLY A 121 -44.80 -9.69 -13.00
C GLY A 121 -45.19 -9.75 -14.48
N LEU A 122 -46.36 -9.22 -14.83
CA LEU A 122 -46.89 -9.23 -16.22
C LEU A 122 -45.97 -8.50 -17.23
N PHE A 123 -45.09 -7.63 -16.74
CA PHE A 123 -44.19 -6.78 -17.52
C PHE A 123 -42.70 -7.18 -17.42
N ASP A 124 -42.33 -8.17 -16.62
CA ASP A 124 -40.95 -8.69 -16.59
C ASP A 124 -40.57 -9.29 -17.96
N ARG A 125 -39.40 -8.94 -18.50
CA ARG A 125 -38.92 -9.44 -19.81
C ARG A 125 -37.41 -9.65 -19.82
N VAL A 126 -36.96 -10.69 -20.54
CA VAL A 126 -35.53 -10.99 -20.77
C VAL A 126 -35.10 -10.38 -22.11
N TYR A 127 -34.09 -9.51 -22.09
CA TYR A 127 -33.56 -8.83 -23.27
C TYR A 127 -32.26 -9.52 -23.75
N PRO A 128 -32.27 -10.32 -24.82
CA PRO A 128 -31.07 -11.01 -25.30
C PRO A 128 -30.10 -10.05 -25.98
N ILE A 129 -28.85 -10.01 -25.52
CA ILE A 129 -27.81 -9.11 -26.05
C ILE A 129 -26.54 -9.87 -26.45
N LYS A 130 -25.79 -9.34 -27.43
CA LYS A 130 -24.48 -9.92 -27.81
C LYS A 130 -23.51 -9.85 -26.63
N TRP A 131 -22.59 -10.82 -26.54
CA TRP A 131 -21.54 -10.86 -25.49
C TRP A 131 -20.81 -9.51 -25.36
N GLU A 132 -20.47 -8.88 -26.48
CA GLU A 132 -19.83 -7.56 -26.56
C GLU A 132 -20.72 -6.43 -26.01
N HIS A 133 -22.03 -6.48 -26.27
CA HIS A 133 -22.99 -5.48 -25.79
C HIS A 133 -23.25 -5.63 -24.28
N ALA A 134 -23.29 -6.86 -23.76
CA ALA A 134 -23.34 -7.12 -22.32
C ALA A 134 -22.06 -6.64 -21.63
N LYS A 135 -20.90 -6.96 -22.20
CA LYS A 135 -19.61 -6.50 -21.69
C LYS A 135 -19.52 -4.97 -21.71
N ARG A 136 -20.04 -4.31 -22.75
CA ARG A 136 -20.19 -2.85 -22.76
C ARG A 136 -21.09 -2.37 -21.63
N LEU A 137 -22.34 -2.84 -21.54
CA LEU A 137 -23.33 -2.34 -20.56
C LEU A 137 -22.88 -2.50 -19.10
N VAL A 138 -22.22 -3.63 -18.78
CA VAL A 138 -21.59 -3.87 -17.47
C VAL A 138 -20.38 -2.95 -17.27
N ASN A 139 -19.47 -2.87 -18.24
CA ASN A 139 -18.27 -2.01 -18.13
C ASN A 139 -18.61 -0.51 -18.10
N THR A 140 -19.76 -0.09 -18.63
CA THR A 140 -20.28 1.28 -18.53
C THR A 140 -21.19 1.49 -17.32
N GLY A 141 -21.36 0.49 -16.44
CA GLY A 141 -22.17 0.59 -15.22
C GLY A 141 -23.67 0.82 -15.43
N TYR A 142 -24.19 0.65 -16.66
CA TYR A 142 -25.58 0.97 -17.00
C TYR A 142 -26.57 -0.07 -16.47
N PHE A 143 -26.09 -1.31 -16.29
CA PHE A 143 -26.79 -2.38 -15.58
C PHE A 143 -25.78 -3.15 -14.73
N PRO A 144 -26.04 -3.41 -13.43
CA PRO A 144 -25.16 -4.24 -12.59
C PRO A 144 -25.01 -5.67 -13.13
N LEU A 145 -23.90 -6.32 -12.76
CA LEU A 145 -23.79 -7.78 -12.90
C LEU A 145 -24.86 -8.46 -12.05
N SER A 146 -25.50 -9.48 -12.62
CA SER A 146 -26.36 -10.37 -11.84
C SER A 146 -25.61 -11.03 -10.69
N LYS A 147 -26.37 -11.52 -9.71
CA LYS A 147 -25.87 -12.30 -8.56
C LYS A 147 -25.00 -13.50 -8.97
N PHE A 148 -25.11 -13.95 -10.21
CA PHE A 148 -24.34 -15.07 -10.78
C PHE A 148 -23.05 -14.63 -11.51
N GLY A 149 -22.60 -13.38 -11.39
CA GLY A 149 -21.30 -12.94 -11.93
C GLY A 149 -21.17 -13.22 -13.43
N PHE A 150 -20.13 -13.97 -13.83
CA PHE A 150 -19.93 -14.43 -15.22
C PHE A 150 -20.44 -15.86 -15.51
N TRP A 151 -21.22 -16.44 -14.58
CA TRP A 151 -21.72 -17.81 -14.67
C TRP A 151 -23.15 -17.81 -15.22
N CYS A 152 -23.56 -18.95 -15.75
CA CYS A 152 -24.87 -19.14 -16.37
C CYS A 152 -25.82 -19.80 -15.39
N PRO A 153 -26.94 -19.16 -15.01
CA PRO A 153 -27.95 -19.76 -14.15
C PRO A 153 -28.44 -21.11 -14.71
N VAL A 154 -28.61 -21.19 -16.02
CA VAL A 154 -29.05 -22.42 -16.71
C VAL A 154 -27.97 -23.50 -16.72
N SER A 155 -26.68 -23.16 -16.70
CA SER A 155 -25.64 -24.18 -16.48
C SER A 155 -25.54 -24.58 -15.02
N LEU A 156 -25.70 -23.63 -14.10
CA LEU A 156 -25.71 -23.88 -12.66
C LEU A 156 -26.83 -24.87 -12.29
N LYS A 157 -27.99 -24.76 -12.96
CA LYS A 157 -29.13 -25.66 -12.78
C LYS A 157 -29.02 -26.97 -13.57
N ASP A 158 -28.65 -26.92 -14.85
CA ASP A 158 -28.55 -28.13 -15.69
C ASP A 158 -27.41 -29.07 -15.22
N ASP A 159 -26.28 -28.52 -14.75
CA ASP A 159 -25.03 -29.24 -14.47
C ASP A 159 -24.11 -28.38 -13.55
N PRO A 160 -24.37 -28.32 -12.23
CA PRO A 160 -23.80 -27.31 -11.31
C PRO A 160 -22.27 -27.27 -11.21
N ILE A 161 -21.59 -28.32 -11.69
CA ILE A 161 -20.12 -28.46 -11.64
C ILE A 161 -19.45 -27.76 -12.86
N LYS A 162 -20.22 -27.34 -13.87
CA LYS A 162 -19.72 -26.88 -15.18
C LYS A 162 -20.12 -25.43 -15.52
N PRO A 163 -19.31 -24.44 -15.11
CA PRO A 163 -19.46 -23.08 -15.59
C PRO A 163 -19.03 -22.93 -17.07
N CYS A 164 -19.32 -21.75 -17.61
CA CYS A 164 -19.42 -21.49 -19.04
C CYS A 164 -18.10 -21.09 -19.68
N LEU A 165 -17.45 -20.11 -19.06
CA LEU A 165 -16.02 -20.23 -18.82
C LEU A 165 -15.85 -21.28 -17.71
N LYS A 166 -14.86 -22.18 -17.80
CA LYS A 166 -14.44 -23.03 -16.66
C LYS A 166 -14.23 -22.18 -15.36
N PRO A 167 -14.11 -22.78 -14.15
CA PRO A 167 -13.83 -22.03 -12.92
C PRO A 167 -12.33 -21.88 -12.62
N CYS A 168 -11.93 -20.69 -12.16
CA CYS A 168 -10.68 -20.39 -11.47
C CYS A 168 -11.07 -19.52 -10.26
N LEU A 169 -10.59 -19.73 -9.03
CA LEU A 169 -9.73 -20.80 -8.50
C LEU A 169 -8.53 -21.20 -9.36
N PRO A 170 -7.53 -20.31 -9.52
CA PRO A 170 -6.16 -20.75 -9.71
C PRO A 170 -5.65 -21.37 -8.40
N VAL A 171 -6.21 -22.51 -7.98
CA VAL A 171 -5.47 -23.46 -7.14
C VAL A 171 -4.52 -24.16 -8.11
N GLY A 172 -3.22 -23.99 -7.88
CA GLY A 172 -2.33 -23.74 -9.02
C GLY A 172 -2.26 -22.22 -9.24
N TYR A 173 -1.68 -21.47 -8.30
CA TYR A 173 -0.52 -21.92 -7.52
C TYR A 173 -0.84 -22.42 -6.10
N LEU A 174 -0.48 -23.69 -5.88
CA LEU A 174 -0.28 -24.32 -4.58
C LEU A 174 0.62 -25.53 -4.86
N LYS A 175 1.91 -25.27 -5.10
CA LYS A 175 2.89 -26.29 -5.53
C LYS A 175 3.27 -27.22 -4.37
N LEU A 176 2.35 -28.10 -3.99
CA LEU A 176 2.68 -29.27 -3.17
C LEU A 176 3.81 -30.05 -3.86
N ASN A 177 4.96 -30.10 -3.20
CA ASN A 177 6.20 -30.61 -3.78
C ASN A 177 6.12 -32.14 -3.90
N LYS A 178 6.18 -32.64 -5.15
CA LYS A 178 6.04 -34.07 -5.50
C LYS A 178 7.04 -35.02 -4.82
N LYS A 179 8.05 -34.52 -4.10
CA LYS A 179 8.93 -35.35 -3.26
C LYS A 179 8.33 -35.73 -1.90
N TRP A 180 7.31 -35.01 -1.42
CA TRP A 180 6.70 -35.22 -0.10
C TRP A 180 5.34 -35.92 -0.16
N THR A 181 4.90 -36.36 -1.34
CA THR A 181 3.76 -37.28 -1.46
C THR A 181 4.17 -38.68 -1.02
N TYR A 182 3.95 -38.99 0.25
CA TYR A 182 3.79 -40.38 0.69
C TYR A 182 2.68 -41.03 -0.16
N GLN A 183 2.82 -42.31 -0.51
CA GLN A 183 1.78 -43.01 -1.28
C GLN A 183 0.60 -43.39 -0.36
N GLU A 184 -0.28 -42.43 -0.08
CA GLU A 184 -1.60 -42.71 0.50
C GLU A 184 -2.54 -43.28 -0.60
N PRO A 185 -3.16 -44.45 -0.38
CA PRO A 185 -4.08 -45.04 -1.36
C PRO A 185 -5.48 -44.37 -1.32
N GLY A 186 -5.63 -43.17 -1.91
CA GLY A 186 -6.94 -42.66 -2.37
C GLY A 186 -7.17 -41.13 -2.50
N ILE A 187 -7.88 -40.73 -3.58
CA ILE A 187 -8.73 -39.51 -3.74
C ILE A 187 -8.05 -38.21 -4.31
N MET A 188 -8.84 -37.28 -4.92
CA MET A 188 -8.52 -36.33 -6.04
C MET A 188 -9.38 -35.01 -6.02
N HIS A 189 -9.30 -33.91 -6.82
CA HIS A 189 -8.35 -33.15 -7.70
C HIS A 189 -9.02 -31.80 -8.20
N SER A 190 -8.30 -30.77 -8.71
CA SER A 190 -8.92 -29.55 -9.36
C SER A 190 -7.98 -28.67 -10.27
N LEU A 191 -8.48 -27.90 -11.30
CA LEU A 191 -7.74 -26.85 -12.11
C LEU A 191 -8.45 -26.09 -13.31
N LYS A 192 -8.22 -24.74 -13.44
CA LYS A 192 -8.05 -23.84 -14.65
C LYS A 192 -9.18 -23.36 -15.62
N VAL A 193 -9.00 -22.22 -16.35
CA VAL A 193 -10.04 -21.55 -17.23
C VAL A 193 -9.69 -21.08 -18.65
N LYS A 194 -10.69 -21.13 -19.57
CA LYS A 194 -10.95 -20.24 -20.74
C LYS A 194 -12.48 -20.17 -21.06
N PRO A 195 -12.99 -19.17 -21.81
CA PRO A 195 -14.30 -19.21 -22.48
C PRO A 195 -14.31 -20.17 -23.68
N LYS A 196 -15.51 -20.40 -24.25
CA LYS A 196 -15.73 -21.10 -25.53
C LYS A 196 -16.41 -20.14 -26.51
N ASP A 197 -16.23 -20.35 -27.82
CA ASP A 197 -16.73 -19.49 -28.91
C ASP A 197 -18.28 -19.46 -29.07
N THR A 198 -19.00 -20.04 -28.10
CA THR A 198 -20.46 -20.14 -28.06
C THR A 198 -21.11 -19.19 -27.05
N THR A 199 -20.33 -18.52 -26.18
CA THR A 199 -20.84 -17.73 -25.05
C THR A 199 -21.66 -16.50 -25.46
N CYS A 200 -22.75 -16.22 -24.75
CA CYS A 200 -23.68 -15.10 -25.01
C CYS A 200 -24.26 -14.51 -23.71
N ALA A 201 -25.17 -13.52 -23.79
CA ALA A 201 -25.66 -12.76 -22.63
C ALA A 201 -27.11 -12.25 -22.76
N ALA A 202 -27.71 -11.82 -21.66
CA ALA A 202 -29.04 -11.20 -21.58
C ALA A 202 -29.16 -10.23 -20.38
N VAL A 203 -30.14 -9.32 -20.42
CA VAL A 203 -30.54 -8.48 -19.27
C VAL A 203 -31.92 -8.94 -18.76
N PHE A 204 -32.11 -8.97 -17.45
CA PHE A 204 -33.40 -9.23 -16.80
C PHE A 204 -33.44 -8.55 -15.43
N ARG A 205 -34.56 -7.86 -15.10
CA ARG A 205 -34.69 -7.04 -13.87
C ARG A 205 -33.46 -6.19 -13.59
N GLU A 206 -33.03 -5.46 -14.62
CA GLU A 206 -31.88 -4.52 -14.59
C GLU A 206 -30.51 -5.17 -14.27
N GLU A 207 -30.44 -6.49 -14.09
CA GLU A 207 -29.19 -7.25 -13.91
C GLU A 207 -28.74 -7.92 -15.23
N VAL A 208 -27.42 -8.02 -15.45
CA VAL A 208 -26.83 -8.68 -16.62
C VAL A 208 -26.39 -10.13 -16.32
N TYR A 209 -26.85 -11.05 -17.16
CA TYR A 209 -26.64 -12.50 -17.07
C TYR A 209 -25.86 -13.04 -18.29
N TRP A 210 -25.05 -14.08 -18.08
CA TRP A 210 -24.16 -14.67 -19.08
C TRP A 210 -24.45 -16.16 -19.30
N PHE A 211 -24.13 -16.71 -20.48
CA PHE A 211 -24.55 -18.05 -20.89
C PHE A 211 -23.44 -18.81 -21.65
N ALA A 212 -23.30 -20.12 -21.42
CA ALA A 212 -22.34 -20.99 -22.13
C ALA A 212 -22.56 -21.04 -23.63
N ASN A 213 -23.82 -21.14 -24.03
CA ASN A 213 -24.22 -21.24 -25.43
C ASN A 213 -25.60 -20.61 -25.63
N GLU A 214 -25.90 -20.29 -26.89
CA GLU A 214 -27.17 -19.69 -27.31
C GLU A 214 -28.40 -20.50 -26.86
N MET A 215 -28.29 -21.84 -26.82
CA MET A 215 -29.39 -22.69 -26.35
C MET A 215 -29.70 -22.49 -24.86
N LYS A 216 -28.68 -22.35 -24.00
CA LYS A 216 -28.88 -22.06 -22.58
C LYS A 216 -29.40 -20.64 -22.33
N ARG A 217 -29.03 -19.66 -23.15
CA ARG A 217 -29.69 -18.35 -23.13
C ARG A 217 -31.18 -18.47 -23.48
N ARG A 218 -31.54 -19.23 -24.51
CA ARG A 218 -32.94 -19.43 -24.90
C ARG A 218 -33.79 -20.09 -23.82
N LYS A 219 -33.26 -21.09 -23.10
CA LYS A 219 -33.90 -21.65 -21.88
C LYS A 219 -34.23 -20.54 -20.88
N PHE A 220 -33.25 -19.71 -20.53
CA PHE A 220 -33.44 -18.57 -19.61
C PHE A 220 -34.45 -17.54 -20.12
N THR A 221 -34.44 -17.22 -21.42
CA THR A 221 -35.42 -16.31 -22.03
C THR A 221 -36.86 -16.85 -21.96
N PHE A 222 -37.04 -18.18 -21.90
CA PHE A 222 -38.37 -18.77 -21.81
C PHE A 222 -38.89 -18.88 -20.38
N GLU A 223 -38.07 -19.21 -19.39
CA GLU A 223 -38.51 -19.43 -18.00
C GLU A 223 -37.48 -18.88 -16.98
N PRO A 224 -37.27 -17.55 -16.90
CA PRO A 224 -36.16 -16.96 -16.13
C PRO A 224 -36.31 -17.11 -14.61
N GLU A 225 -37.53 -17.00 -14.08
CA GLU A 225 -37.84 -17.21 -12.65
C GLU A 225 -37.31 -18.54 -12.13
N GLU A 226 -37.42 -19.58 -12.97
CA GLU A 226 -37.03 -20.97 -12.77
C GLU A 226 -35.52 -21.12 -12.46
N TYR A 227 -34.69 -20.16 -12.87
CA TYR A 227 -33.24 -20.12 -12.66
C TYR A 227 -32.77 -19.01 -11.71
N ILE A 228 -33.59 -17.98 -11.46
CA ILE A 228 -33.22 -16.82 -10.63
C ILE A 228 -33.68 -17.00 -9.17
N SER A 229 -34.77 -17.75 -8.94
CA SER A 229 -35.17 -18.14 -7.58
C SER A 229 -34.20 -19.15 -6.93
N GLN A 230 -33.27 -19.69 -7.71
CA GLN A 230 -32.18 -20.56 -7.25
C GLN A 230 -30.91 -19.72 -7.02
N SER A 231 -30.91 -18.91 -5.96
CA SER A 231 -29.76 -18.07 -5.61
C SER A 231 -28.54 -18.88 -5.20
N ASP A 232 -27.39 -18.68 -5.87
CA ASP A 232 -26.17 -18.22 -5.17
C ASP A 232 -25.00 -17.86 -6.11
N ARG A 233 -23.99 -17.18 -5.55
CA ARG A 233 -22.99 -16.38 -6.28
C ARG A 233 -21.69 -17.13 -6.58
N PRO A 234 -21.07 -16.96 -7.77
CA PRO A 234 -19.66 -17.27 -7.98
C PRO A 234 -18.76 -16.15 -7.46
N MET A 235 -18.83 -15.94 -6.14
CA MET A 235 -17.72 -15.55 -5.27
C MET A 235 -16.87 -14.32 -5.65
N ASP A 236 -16.99 -13.27 -4.81
CA ASP A 236 -15.84 -12.69 -4.09
C ASP A 236 -14.67 -13.71 -4.04
N VAL A 237 -13.54 -13.49 -4.70
CA VAL A 237 -12.42 -14.48 -4.63
C VAL A 237 -11.93 -14.65 -3.18
N VAL A 238 -12.02 -13.60 -2.36
CA VAL A 238 -11.74 -13.68 -0.93
C VAL A 238 -12.79 -14.49 -0.16
N LEU A 239 -14.06 -14.54 -0.60
CA LEU A 239 -15.07 -15.44 -0.05
C LEU A 239 -14.85 -16.89 -0.53
N ALA A 240 -14.39 -17.11 -1.77
CA ALA A 240 -13.96 -18.43 -2.22
C ALA A 240 -12.82 -18.96 -1.36
N ILE A 241 -11.86 -18.09 -1.01
CA ILE A 241 -10.79 -18.41 -0.07
C ILE A 241 -11.38 -18.62 1.34
N ALA A 242 -12.23 -17.74 1.86
CA ALA A 242 -12.89 -17.93 3.16
C ALA A 242 -13.62 -19.28 3.28
N ILE A 243 -14.35 -19.68 2.23
CA ILE A 243 -15.05 -20.97 2.15
C ILE A 243 -14.06 -22.14 2.05
N ALA A 244 -12.94 -21.98 1.35
CA ALA A 244 -11.85 -22.96 1.35
C ALA A 244 -11.17 -23.07 2.72
N LEU A 245 -11.02 -21.98 3.47
CA LEU A 245 -10.45 -21.95 4.82
C LEU A 245 -11.40 -22.55 5.87
N MET A 246 -12.71 -22.47 5.66
CA MET A 246 -13.71 -23.19 6.46
C MET A 246 -13.69 -24.71 6.22
N GLN A 247 -12.91 -25.23 5.26
CA GLN A 247 -12.77 -26.69 5.10
C GLN A 247 -11.90 -27.28 6.22
N PRO A 248 -12.28 -28.44 6.81
CA PRO A 248 -11.50 -29.10 7.86
C PRO A 248 -10.04 -29.38 7.48
N ILE A 249 -9.76 -29.57 6.18
CA ILE A 249 -8.39 -29.76 5.67
C ILE A 249 -7.55 -28.49 5.88
N ALA A 250 -8.06 -27.31 5.51
CA ALA A 250 -7.37 -26.04 5.73
C ALA A 250 -7.22 -25.71 7.23
N SER A 251 -8.23 -26.04 8.04
CA SER A 251 -8.19 -25.83 9.49
C SER A 251 -7.26 -26.80 10.25
N SER A 252 -6.88 -27.94 9.66
CA SER A 252 -6.05 -28.98 10.32
C SER A 252 -4.64 -29.16 9.74
N ARG A 253 -4.46 -28.92 8.44
CA ARG A 253 -3.17 -29.00 7.73
C ARG A 253 -2.62 -27.62 7.35
N GLY A 254 -3.37 -26.55 7.63
CA GLY A 254 -3.04 -25.20 7.18
C GLY A 254 -3.28 -25.01 5.68
N PHE A 255 -2.80 -23.89 5.16
CA PHE A 255 -2.86 -23.52 3.75
C PHE A 255 -1.66 -22.66 3.36
N VAL A 256 -1.37 -22.57 2.07
CA VAL A 256 -0.42 -21.63 1.49
C VAL A 256 -1.13 -20.89 0.37
N LEU A 257 -0.95 -19.58 0.27
CA LEU A 257 -1.35 -18.78 -0.88
C LEU A 257 -0.09 -18.43 -1.68
N ASP A 258 -0.16 -18.61 -3.00
CA ASP A 258 0.95 -18.39 -3.94
C ASP A 258 0.36 -17.62 -5.14
N GLY A 259 0.91 -16.42 -5.41
CA GLY A 259 0.43 -15.52 -6.48
C GLY A 259 -0.92 -14.80 -6.23
N TYR A 260 -1.33 -14.60 -4.97
CA TYR A 260 -2.51 -13.82 -4.58
C TYR A 260 -2.20 -13.01 -3.30
N LEU A 261 -2.94 -11.91 -3.06
CA LEU A 261 -2.59 -10.82 -2.12
C LEU A 261 -1.52 -9.86 -2.66
N ASN A 262 -1.66 -9.49 -3.94
CA ASN A 262 -0.70 -8.61 -4.58
C ASN A 262 -1.05 -7.12 -4.36
N THR A 263 -2.33 -6.76 -4.21
CA THR A 263 -2.78 -5.36 -4.10
C THR A 263 -3.45 -5.06 -2.76
N ASP A 264 -3.40 -3.79 -2.35
CA ASP A 264 -3.88 -3.34 -1.03
C ASP A 264 -5.37 -3.64 -0.81
N GLU A 265 -6.21 -3.62 -1.85
CA GLU A 265 -7.64 -3.96 -1.75
C GLU A 265 -7.88 -5.45 -1.49
N GLN A 266 -6.96 -6.32 -1.90
CA GLN A 266 -7.01 -7.76 -1.61
C GLN A 266 -6.66 -8.01 -0.14
N TRP A 267 -5.61 -7.34 0.36
CA TRP A 267 -5.25 -7.31 1.78
C TRP A 267 -6.36 -6.72 2.64
N GLU A 268 -7.03 -5.66 2.19
CA GLU A 268 -8.16 -5.07 2.89
C GLU A 268 -9.39 -6.00 2.91
N CYS A 269 -9.71 -6.65 1.79
CA CYS A 269 -10.77 -7.65 1.74
C CYS A 269 -10.51 -8.86 2.64
N PHE A 270 -9.24 -9.20 2.90
CA PHE A 270 -8.79 -10.19 3.88
C PHE A 270 -8.97 -9.67 5.32
N ARG A 271 -8.51 -8.44 5.60
CA ARG A 271 -8.67 -7.76 6.91
C ARG A 271 -10.12 -7.69 7.34
N VAL A 272 -11.02 -7.22 6.48
CA VAL A 272 -12.47 -7.09 6.73
C VAL A 272 -13.15 -8.45 7.03
N ARG A 273 -12.55 -9.56 6.58
CA ARG A 273 -13.04 -10.93 6.81
C ARG A 273 -12.26 -11.68 7.91
N ASN A 274 -11.37 -10.99 8.64
CA ASN A 274 -10.47 -11.55 9.66
C ASN A 274 -9.59 -12.71 9.16
N ILE A 275 -9.26 -12.73 7.86
CA ILE A 275 -8.33 -13.71 7.28
C ILE A 275 -6.94 -13.09 7.30
N MET A 276 -6.11 -13.47 8.27
CA MET A 276 -4.73 -13.00 8.39
C MET A 276 -3.76 -14.17 8.14
N PRO A 277 -2.73 -14.03 7.30
CA PRO A 277 -1.69 -15.05 7.18
C PRO A 277 -0.79 -15.07 8.42
N ASN A 278 -0.34 -16.26 8.80
CA ASN A 278 0.59 -16.48 9.92
C ASN A 278 2.06 -16.19 9.57
N LEU A 279 2.37 -16.14 8.28
CA LEU A 279 3.71 -16.02 7.73
C LEU A 279 3.62 -15.63 6.24
N VAL A 280 4.47 -14.71 5.82
CA VAL A 280 4.79 -14.45 4.41
C VAL A 280 6.25 -14.80 4.18
N ILE A 281 6.50 -15.76 3.30
CA ILE A 281 7.86 -16.10 2.84
C ILE A 281 8.11 -15.34 1.55
N ASP A 282 9.10 -14.46 1.58
CA ASP A 282 9.54 -13.66 0.44
C ASP A 282 10.81 -14.27 -0.17
N LEU A 283 10.78 -14.60 -1.45
CA LEU A 283 11.88 -15.28 -2.15
C LEU A 283 12.77 -14.25 -2.86
N THR A 284 13.45 -13.44 -2.06
CA THR A 284 14.26 -12.31 -2.51
C THR A 284 15.37 -12.73 -3.48
N THR A 285 15.76 -11.82 -4.37
CA THR A 285 17.00 -11.95 -5.15
C THR A 285 17.49 -10.59 -5.65
N ASN A 286 18.79 -10.38 -5.54
CA ASN A 286 19.47 -9.17 -6.01
C ASN A 286 19.93 -9.30 -7.48
N ASN A 287 19.54 -10.37 -8.19
CA ASN A 287 19.98 -10.66 -9.56
C ASN A 287 18.78 -10.84 -10.52
N SER A 288 18.41 -9.75 -11.18
CA SER A 288 17.36 -9.71 -12.21
C SER A 288 17.73 -10.49 -13.49
N GLU A 289 19.01 -10.62 -13.82
CA GLU A 289 19.47 -11.39 -14.99
C GLU A 289 19.27 -12.90 -14.80
N GLU A 290 19.47 -13.41 -13.59
CA GLU A 290 19.19 -14.81 -13.24
C GLU A 290 17.67 -15.06 -13.15
N LEU A 291 16.85 -14.10 -12.69
CA LEU A 291 15.39 -14.20 -12.82
C LEU A 291 14.94 -14.31 -14.28
N MET A 292 15.43 -13.42 -15.15
CA MET A 292 15.16 -13.47 -16.59
C MET A 292 15.63 -14.80 -17.20
N SER A 293 16.84 -15.25 -16.86
CA SER A 293 17.40 -16.53 -17.33
C SER A 293 16.57 -17.74 -16.89
N ARG A 294 16.10 -17.77 -15.64
CA ARG A 294 15.16 -18.78 -15.13
C ARG A 294 13.83 -18.74 -15.87
N GLY A 295 13.26 -17.55 -16.07
CA GLY A 295 12.01 -17.34 -16.80
C GLY A 295 12.08 -17.86 -18.24
N LEU A 296 13.18 -17.61 -18.94
CA LEU A 296 13.41 -18.11 -20.31
C LEU A 296 13.57 -19.64 -20.35
N ARG A 297 14.43 -20.22 -19.50
CA ARG A 297 14.61 -21.68 -19.40
C ARG A 297 13.29 -22.39 -19.07
N GLN A 298 12.52 -21.88 -18.13
CA GLN A 298 11.24 -22.46 -17.70
C GLN A 298 10.17 -22.44 -18.82
N ASN A 299 10.15 -21.38 -19.64
CA ASN A 299 9.26 -21.29 -20.79
C ASN A 299 9.69 -22.20 -21.95
N GLN A 300 11.00 -22.36 -22.20
CA GLN A 300 11.51 -23.34 -23.18
C GLN A 300 11.05 -24.76 -22.81
N ILE A 301 11.22 -25.16 -21.54
CA ILE A 301 10.76 -26.46 -21.03
C ILE A 301 9.24 -26.60 -21.20
N PHE A 302 8.44 -25.59 -20.84
CA PHE A 302 6.98 -25.64 -21.00
C PHE A 302 6.54 -25.77 -22.46
N MET A 303 7.23 -25.11 -23.40
CA MET A 303 6.96 -25.24 -24.83
C MET A 303 7.29 -26.64 -25.35
N LEU A 304 8.40 -27.25 -24.91
CA LEU A 304 8.77 -28.63 -25.22
C LEU A 304 7.77 -29.64 -24.62
N GLU A 305 7.33 -29.45 -23.37
CA GLU A 305 6.26 -30.26 -22.75
C GLU A 305 4.92 -30.16 -23.50
N LYS A 306 4.61 -28.98 -24.06
CA LYS A 306 3.41 -28.76 -24.86
C LYS A 306 3.53 -29.40 -26.25
N GLN A 307 4.69 -29.29 -26.89
CA GLN A 307 4.96 -29.90 -28.20
C GLN A 307 4.95 -31.43 -28.13
N THR A 308 5.63 -32.02 -27.14
CA THR A 308 5.63 -33.48 -26.94
C THR A 308 4.22 -34.03 -26.67
N LYS A 309 3.37 -33.29 -25.95
CA LYS A 309 1.94 -33.63 -25.82
C LYS A 309 1.18 -33.54 -27.15
N LEU A 310 1.31 -32.45 -27.91
CA LEU A 310 0.66 -32.32 -29.21
C LEU A 310 1.11 -33.40 -30.21
N ILE A 311 2.38 -33.83 -30.16
CA ILE A 311 2.91 -34.94 -30.97
C ILE A 311 2.31 -36.27 -30.51
N ALA A 312 2.20 -36.53 -29.21
CA ALA A 312 1.56 -37.73 -28.68
C ALA A 312 0.05 -37.77 -29.02
N ASP A 313 -0.66 -36.66 -28.85
CA ASP A 313 -2.08 -36.50 -29.19
C ASP A 313 -2.32 -36.71 -30.70
N ALA A 314 -1.40 -36.28 -31.56
CA ALA A 314 -1.47 -36.47 -33.01
C ALA A 314 -1.17 -37.92 -33.43
N ILE A 315 -0.17 -38.57 -32.81
CA ILE A 315 0.11 -40.00 -33.03
C ILE A 315 -1.09 -40.86 -32.60
N ALA A 316 -1.75 -40.51 -31.51
CA ALA A 316 -2.96 -41.18 -31.01
C ALA A 316 -4.21 -40.97 -31.89
N GLN A 317 -4.17 -40.08 -32.89
CA GLN A 317 -5.27 -39.81 -33.83
C GLN A 317 -5.09 -40.49 -35.19
N VAL A 318 -3.98 -41.20 -35.42
CA VAL A 318 -3.79 -42.00 -36.65
C VAL A 318 -4.61 -43.29 -36.53
N PRO A 319 -5.61 -43.55 -37.39
CA PRO A 319 -6.31 -44.83 -37.39
C PRO A 319 -5.35 -45.94 -37.82
N VAL A 320 -5.39 -47.07 -37.10
CA VAL A 320 -4.76 -48.31 -37.53
C VAL A 320 -5.81 -49.07 -38.35
N GLU A 321 -5.51 -49.33 -39.61
CA GLU A 321 -6.32 -50.20 -40.46
C GLU A 321 -5.77 -51.63 -40.32
N ASP A 322 -6.59 -52.57 -39.82
CA ASP A 322 -6.18 -53.91 -39.38
C ASP A 322 -5.74 -54.88 -40.51
N ASN A 323 -5.42 -54.36 -41.71
CA ASN A 323 -5.05 -55.15 -42.89
C ASN A 323 -3.86 -54.55 -43.68
N MET A 324 -2.92 -53.87 -43.02
CA MET A 324 -1.61 -53.53 -43.60
C MET A 324 -0.49 -54.33 -42.93
N GLU A 325 0.47 -54.80 -43.73
CA GLU A 325 1.65 -55.53 -43.24
C GLU A 325 2.49 -54.66 -42.29
N GLU A 326 3.09 -55.29 -41.26
CA GLU A 326 3.67 -54.57 -40.11
C GLU A 326 4.77 -53.58 -40.54
N ASP A 327 5.60 -53.96 -41.50
CA ASP A 327 6.67 -53.13 -42.07
C ASP A 327 6.14 -51.84 -42.72
N GLU A 328 5.03 -51.89 -43.48
CA GLU A 328 4.44 -50.67 -44.07
C GLU A 328 3.87 -49.75 -42.98
N GLY A 329 3.27 -50.32 -41.95
CA GLY A 329 2.70 -49.56 -40.82
C GLY A 329 3.79 -48.85 -40.01
N GLU A 330 4.94 -49.49 -39.81
CA GLU A 330 6.09 -48.87 -39.14
C GLU A 330 6.81 -47.86 -40.06
N GLU A 331 6.97 -48.13 -41.36
CA GLU A 331 7.59 -47.20 -42.29
C GLU A 331 6.74 -45.92 -42.48
N LYS A 332 5.40 -46.04 -42.55
CA LYS A 332 4.47 -44.89 -42.56
C LYS A 332 4.56 -44.08 -41.26
N ARG A 333 4.61 -44.74 -40.09
CA ARG A 333 4.78 -44.06 -38.79
C ARG A 333 6.13 -43.37 -38.66
N ASN A 334 7.21 -43.97 -39.16
CA ASN A 334 8.53 -43.36 -39.17
C ASN A 334 8.65 -42.21 -40.17
N LYS A 335 8.05 -42.31 -41.37
CA LYS A 335 7.91 -41.19 -42.31
C LYS A 335 7.13 -40.01 -41.72
N ILE A 336 6.05 -40.27 -40.96
CA ILE A 336 5.31 -39.22 -40.24
C ILE A 336 6.19 -38.59 -39.14
N ARG A 337 6.90 -39.38 -38.33
CA ARG A 337 7.89 -38.86 -37.35
C ARG A 337 8.91 -37.95 -38.02
N ASP A 338 9.48 -38.39 -39.13
CA ASP A 338 10.55 -37.68 -39.82
C ASP A 338 10.03 -36.41 -40.51
N VAL A 339 8.81 -36.41 -41.05
CA VAL A 339 8.13 -35.20 -41.56
C VAL A 339 7.81 -34.21 -40.43
N VAL A 340 7.35 -34.68 -39.26
CA VAL A 340 7.12 -33.84 -38.07
C VAL A 340 8.42 -33.25 -37.51
N LEU A 341 9.56 -33.94 -37.67
CA LEU A 341 10.89 -33.43 -37.32
C LEU A 341 11.47 -32.48 -38.39
N ARG A 342 11.12 -32.65 -39.67
CA ARG A 342 11.61 -31.84 -40.80
C ARG A 342 10.88 -30.51 -41.01
N PHE A 343 9.65 -30.35 -40.51
CA PHE A 343 8.97 -29.05 -40.56
C PHE A 343 9.58 -28.09 -39.53
N ASN A 344 10.58 -27.32 -39.98
CA ASN A 344 11.30 -26.31 -39.22
C ASN A 344 10.38 -25.49 -38.32
N LEU A 345 10.68 -25.51 -37.02
CA LEU A 345 9.99 -24.69 -36.01
C LEU A 345 10.06 -23.21 -36.41
N PRO A 346 8.96 -22.44 -36.25
CA PRO A 346 9.09 -20.99 -36.20
C PRO A 346 10.01 -20.62 -35.03
N SER A 347 10.91 -19.66 -35.27
CA SER A 347 11.62 -18.93 -34.21
C SER A 347 10.61 -18.39 -33.18
N PRO A 348 11.01 -18.17 -31.91
CA PRO A 348 10.10 -17.72 -30.85
C PRO A 348 9.69 -16.22 -30.99
N GLU A 349 9.02 -15.90 -32.09
CA GLU A 349 8.48 -14.58 -32.40
C GLU A 349 7.23 -14.31 -31.54
N VAL A 350 7.47 -13.71 -30.39
CA VAL A 350 7.22 -12.28 -30.17
C VAL A 350 7.53 -12.02 -28.69
N ASP A 351 8.68 -11.41 -28.47
CA ASP A 351 8.97 -10.57 -27.30
C ASP A 351 8.75 -11.26 -25.94
N LEU A 352 9.17 -12.53 -25.80
CA LEU A 352 9.11 -13.25 -24.51
C LEU A 352 9.93 -12.53 -23.44
N ASN A 353 11.10 -12.00 -23.81
CA ASN A 353 11.95 -11.16 -22.94
C ASN A 353 11.15 -9.95 -22.43
N ARG A 354 10.43 -9.26 -23.32
CA ARG A 354 9.59 -8.11 -22.96
C ARG A 354 8.36 -8.48 -22.13
N LYS A 355 7.76 -9.64 -22.36
CA LYS A 355 6.66 -10.16 -21.51
C LYS A 355 7.15 -10.47 -20.08
N LEU A 356 8.35 -11.05 -19.95
CA LEU A 356 9.00 -11.25 -18.65
C LEU A 356 9.38 -9.91 -18.01
N ALA A 357 9.99 -8.99 -18.76
CA ALA A 357 10.35 -7.66 -18.26
C ALA A 357 9.13 -6.82 -17.83
N ILE A 358 8.02 -6.87 -18.57
CA ILE A 358 6.75 -6.22 -18.17
C ILE A 358 6.18 -6.90 -16.92
N ALA A 359 6.24 -8.23 -16.81
CA ALA A 359 5.78 -8.94 -15.62
C ALA A 359 6.66 -8.67 -14.38
N MET A 360 7.96 -8.46 -14.57
CA MET A 360 8.88 -8.04 -13.50
C MET A 360 8.61 -6.58 -13.10
N ALA A 361 8.57 -5.63 -14.05
CA ALA A 361 8.26 -4.23 -13.73
C ALA A 361 6.89 -4.05 -13.05
N ALA A 362 5.86 -4.79 -13.50
CA ALA A 362 4.55 -4.79 -12.87
C ALA A 362 4.53 -5.50 -11.50
N TYR A 363 5.46 -6.41 -11.22
CA TYR A 363 5.67 -6.95 -9.88
C TYR A 363 6.39 -5.92 -9.00
N ASP A 364 7.45 -5.29 -9.50
CA ASP A 364 8.24 -4.29 -8.79
C ASP A 364 7.37 -3.10 -8.36
N GLU A 365 6.57 -2.52 -9.26
CA GLU A 365 5.61 -1.44 -8.96
C GLU A 365 4.60 -1.82 -7.87
N VAL A 366 4.03 -3.04 -7.94
CA VAL A 366 2.99 -3.53 -7.02
C VAL A 366 3.57 -3.92 -5.66
N SER A 367 4.79 -4.47 -5.66
CA SER A 367 5.49 -4.93 -4.45
C SER A 367 5.71 -3.81 -3.44
N VAL A 368 5.92 -2.56 -3.89
CA VAL A 368 6.14 -1.39 -3.02
C VAL A 368 4.94 -1.10 -2.11
N SER A 369 3.72 -1.42 -2.52
CA SER A 369 2.54 -1.26 -1.66
C SER A 369 2.32 -2.47 -0.77
N GLN A 370 2.47 -3.67 -1.32
CA GLN A 370 2.44 -4.93 -0.58
C GLN A 370 3.45 -4.93 0.58
N PHE A 371 4.69 -4.50 0.35
CA PHE A 371 5.72 -4.41 1.39
C PHE A 371 5.32 -3.41 2.49
N LYS A 372 4.81 -2.21 2.16
CA LYS A 372 4.34 -1.26 3.21
C LYS A 372 3.27 -1.87 4.13
N TRP A 373 2.32 -2.63 3.59
CA TRP A 373 1.29 -3.30 4.40
C TRP A 373 1.88 -4.36 5.33
N ILE A 374 2.92 -5.08 4.88
CA ILE A 374 3.56 -6.17 5.61
C ILE A 374 4.63 -5.65 6.59
N GLU A 375 5.43 -4.66 6.22
CA GLU A 375 6.43 -3.99 7.07
C GLU A 375 5.79 -3.29 8.29
N ALA A 376 4.55 -2.79 8.15
CA ALA A 376 3.77 -2.30 9.28
C ALA A 376 3.45 -3.40 10.32
N ARG A 377 3.56 -4.69 9.95
CA ARG A 377 3.18 -5.87 10.74
C ARG A 377 4.40 -6.72 11.10
N GLN A 378 5.04 -6.33 12.19
CA GLN A 378 6.27 -6.94 12.67
C GLN A 378 6.08 -8.43 13.02
N GLY A 379 7.01 -9.26 12.57
CA GLY A 379 6.95 -10.72 12.71
C GLY A 379 6.35 -11.47 11.50
N LEU A 380 5.77 -10.78 10.52
CA LEU A 380 5.02 -11.43 9.44
C LEU A 380 5.88 -11.89 8.25
N GLN A 381 6.88 -11.10 7.81
CA GLN A 381 7.71 -11.37 6.64
C GLN A 381 9.04 -12.06 7.00
N ILE A 382 9.45 -13.01 6.17
CA ILE A 382 10.78 -13.62 6.24
C ILE A 382 11.36 -13.70 4.82
N GLY A 383 12.46 -12.99 4.59
CA GLY A 383 13.18 -13.01 3.31
C GLY A 383 14.14 -14.19 3.21
N ILE A 384 14.09 -14.95 2.12
CA ILE A 384 14.97 -16.09 1.84
C ILE A 384 15.60 -15.91 0.46
N ASP A 385 16.93 -15.76 0.43
CA ASP A 385 17.71 -15.59 -0.79
C ASP A 385 17.53 -16.76 -1.77
N SER A 386 16.85 -16.48 -2.88
CA SER A 386 16.49 -17.45 -3.91
C SER A 386 17.60 -17.71 -4.94
N ASN A 387 18.77 -17.07 -4.82
CA ASN A 387 19.93 -17.38 -5.66
C ASN A 387 20.55 -18.75 -5.32
N GLN A 388 20.19 -19.31 -4.16
CA GLN A 388 20.73 -20.56 -3.62
C GLN A 388 20.06 -21.78 -4.26
N SER A 389 20.61 -22.98 -4.03
CA SER A 389 20.06 -24.20 -4.63
C SER A 389 18.67 -24.52 -4.07
N VAL A 390 17.78 -25.07 -4.91
CA VAL A 390 16.39 -25.41 -4.53
C VAL A 390 16.32 -26.27 -3.26
N TRP A 391 17.29 -27.16 -3.04
CA TRP A 391 17.39 -27.96 -1.81
C TRP A 391 17.67 -27.10 -0.57
N LYS A 392 18.62 -26.15 -0.65
CA LYS A 392 18.93 -25.27 0.50
C LYS A 392 17.76 -24.34 0.81
N VAL A 393 17.15 -23.72 -0.21
CA VAL A 393 15.95 -22.89 -0.06
C VAL A 393 14.80 -23.69 0.55
N THR A 394 14.56 -24.93 0.08
CA THR A 394 13.50 -25.79 0.66
C THR A 394 13.75 -26.08 2.15
N ASN A 395 15.00 -26.36 2.54
CA ASN A 395 15.34 -26.62 3.94
C ASN A 395 15.26 -25.35 4.82
N GLN A 396 15.53 -24.17 4.26
CA GLN A 396 15.33 -22.89 4.95
C GLN A 396 13.83 -22.63 5.19
N VAL A 397 13.00 -22.82 4.16
CA VAL A 397 11.53 -22.74 4.24
C VAL A 397 10.97 -23.72 5.28
N ASP A 398 11.42 -24.97 5.27
CA ASP A 398 10.94 -26.03 6.18
C ASP A 398 11.25 -25.70 7.66
N LYS A 399 12.47 -25.23 7.96
CA LYS A 399 12.85 -24.75 9.30
C LYS A 399 12.04 -23.54 9.73
N VAL A 400 11.85 -22.56 8.84
CA VAL A 400 11.07 -21.34 9.11
C VAL A 400 9.60 -21.67 9.41
N ILE A 401 8.97 -22.55 8.63
CA ILE A 401 7.60 -23.01 8.87
C ILE A 401 7.53 -23.77 10.21
N THR A 402 8.47 -24.67 10.48
CA THR A 402 8.52 -25.42 11.75
C THR A 402 8.65 -24.50 12.96
N HIS A 403 9.53 -23.50 12.90
CA HIS A 403 9.69 -22.47 13.93
C HIS A 403 8.40 -21.67 14.14
N ARG A 404 7.79 -21.15 13.07
CA ARG A 404 6.53 -20.39 13.13
C ARG A 404 5.38 -21.22 13.70
N MET A 405 5.24 -22.49 13.30
CA MET A 405 4.21 -23.37 13.83
C MET A 405 4.43 -23.65 15.32
N HIS A 406 5.66 -23.92 15.75
CA HIS A 406 5.99 -24.10 17.17
C HIS A 406 5.71 -22.84 17.99
N PHE A 407 6.11 -21.66 17.50
CA PHE A 407 5.85 -20.37 18.13
C PHE A 407 4.35 -20.13 18.32
N LEU A 408 3.54 -20.34 17.28
CA LEU A 408 2.09 -20.16 17.34
C LEU A 408 1.39 -21.16 18.25
N GLN A 409 1.77 -22.44 18.20
CA GLN A 409 1.25 -23.47 19.11
C GLN A 409 1.54 -23.11 20.56
N LYS A 410 2.76 -22.63 20.85
CA LYS A 410 3.15 -22.17 22.19
C LYS A 410 2.38 -20.93 22.62
N TYR A 411 2.29 -19.89 21.78
CA TYR A 411 1.49 -18.70 22.09
C TYR A 411 0.02 -19.07 22.41
N LEU A 412 -0.58 -19.98 21.64
CA LEU A 412 -1.94 -20.46 21.89
C LEU A 412 -2.04 -21.27 23.20
N SER A 413 -1.07 -22.14 23.51
CA SER A 413 -1.07 -22.87 24.78
C SER A 413 -0.90 -21.95 25.99
N ASP A 414 -0.01 -20.97 25.90
CA ASP A 414 0.28 -20.01 26.97
C ASP A 414 -0.96 -19.12 27.21
N LYS A 415 -1.61 -18.65 26.14
CA LYS A 415 -2.87 -17.89 26.18
C LYS A 415 -4.04 -18.68 26.77
N ILE A 416 -4.20 -19.96 26.42
CA ILE A 416 -5.23 -20.85 27.00
C ILE A 416 -4.96 -21.13 28.49
N ALA A 417 -3.70 -21.26 28.88
CA ALA A 417 -3.30 -21.43 30.28
C ALA A 417 -3.38 -20.12 31.11
N ASN A 418 -3.65 -18.98 30.47
CA ASN A 418 -3.50 -17.62 31.02
C ASN A 418 -2.12 -17.39 31.67
N VAL A 419 -1.08 -17.73 30.92
CA VAL A 419 0.34 -17.54 31.24
C VAL A 419 0.91 -16.45 30.30
N PRO A 420 1.87 -15.61 30.72
CA PRO A 420 2.41 -14.56 29.86
C PRO A 420 3.04 -15.10 28.57
N ALA A 421 2.51 -14.71 27.41
CA ALA A 421 2.83 -15.28 26.11
C ALA A 421 3.68 -14.33 25.24
N ARG A 422 4.65 -14.86 24.49
CA ARG A 422 5.49 -14.06 23.56
C ARG A 422 4.72 -13.65 22.32
N ILE A 423 4.81 -12.38 21.93
CA ILE A 423 4.11 -11.82 20.76
C ILE A 423 5.02 -11.44 19.58
N GLY A 424 6.34 -11.61 19.74
CA GLY A 424 7.37 -11.10 18.82
C GLY A 424 7.14 -11.38 17.33
N GLU A 425 6.53 -12.53 17.03
CA GLU A 425 6.43 -13.09 15.69
C GLU A 425 4.97 -13.26 15.19
N LEU A 426 4.01 -12.51 15.76
CA LEU A 426 2.58 -12.64 15.46
C LEU A 426 2.05 -11.79 14.30
N GLY A 427 2.85 -10.93 13.66
CA GLY A 427 2.38 -10.05 12.58
C GLY A 427 1.49 -8.90 13.06
N LEU A 428 1.76 -8.37 14.26
CA LEU A 428 0.97 -7.29 14.87
C LEU A 428 1.40 -5.91 14.34
N LEU A 429 0.41 -5.02 14.18
CA LEU A 429 0.65 -3.59 13.97
C LEU A 429 1.26 -2.97 15.24
N ILE A 430 2.29 -2.14 15.09
CA ILE A 430 2.95 -1.48 16.23
C ILE A 430 1.97 -0.52 16.95
N GLU A 431 1.09 0.14 16.20
CA GLU A 431 -0.01 0.98 16.71
C GLU A 431 -0.91 0.19 17.68
N ASN A 432 -1.38 -0.99 17.26
CA ASN A 432 -2.18 -1.88 18.12
C ASN A 432 -1.43 -2.30 19.39
N VAL A 433 -0.09 -2.38 19.36
CA VAL A 433 0.71 -2.67 20.56
C VAL A 433 0.72 -1.47 21.50
N TYR A 434 0.88 -0.24 20.98
CA TYR A 434 0.81 0.99 21.78
C TYR A 434 -0.57 1.20 22.44
N ASP A 435 -1.65 1.01 21.68
CA ASP A 435 -3.03 1.20 22.16
C ASP A 435 -3.42 0.21 23.28
N ASN A 436 -2.82 -0.98 23.29
CA ASN A 436 -3.11 -2.06 24.24
C ASN A 436 -1.97 -2.30 25.25
N LEU A 437 -1.10 -1.30 25.46
CA LEU A 437 -0.12 -1.32 26.55
C LEU A 437 -0.81 -1.44 27.91
N SER A 438 -0.15 -2.11 28.84
CA SER A 438 -0.54 -2.14 30.24
C SER A 438 -0.53 -0.74 30.89
N HIS A 439 -1.04 -0.62 32.11
CA HIS A 439 -0.98 0.65 32.86
C HIS A 439 0.45 1.10 33.21
N PHE A 440 1.46 0.27 32.97
CA PHE A 440 2.88 0.65 33.01
C PHE A 440 3.36 1.36 31.73
N LYS A 441 2.53 1.46 30.68
CA LYS A 441 2.87 2.10 29.40
C LYS A 441 4.17 1.52 28.84
N THR A 442 5.17 2.38 28.62
CA THR A 442 6.50 2.09 28.06
C THR A 442 7.51 1.56 29.09
N TYR A 443 7.13 1.53 30.38
CA TYR A 443 8.04 1.22 31.48
C TYR A 443 8.12 -0.27 31.80
N CYS A 444 9.32 -0.76 32.09
CA CYS A 444 9.57 -2.14 32.49
C CYS A 444 9.03 -2.40 33.91
N LEU A 445 7.87 -3.05 33.96
CA LEU A 445 7.15 -3.46 35.16
C LEU A 445 8.05 -4.09 36.25
N VAL A 446 8.85 -5.09 35.90
CA VAL A 446 9.70 -5.82 36.87
C VAL A 446 10.80 -4.92 37.46
N LYS A 447 11.33 -3.96 36.69
CA LYS A 447 12.31 -2.97 37.17
C LYS A 447 11.69 -1.98 38.15
N TYR A 448 10.46 -1.55 37.88
CA TYR A 448 9.74 -0.65 38.77
C TYR A 448 9.44 -1.33 40.13
N VAL A 449 8.92 -2.57 40.11
CA VAL A 449 8.50 -3.27 41.33
C VAL A 449 9.67 -3.85 42.15
N GLN A 450 10.78 -4.28 41.53
CA GLN A 450 11.92 -4.81 42.28
C GLN A 450 12.91 -3.72 42.74
N ASP A 451 13.24 -2.77 41.86
CA ASP A 451 14.36 -1.84 42.07
C ASP A 451 13.92 -0.37 42.28
N GLY A 452 12.62 -0.08 42.19
CA GLY A 452 12.07 1.28 42.19
C GLY A 452 12.42 2.07 40.92
N GLU A 453 12.76 1.39 39.82
CA GLU A 453 13.32 1.99 38.62
C GLU A 453 12.27 2.22 37.53
N LEU A 454 12.06 3.49 37.16
CA LEU A 454 11.29 3.90 35.98
C LEU A 454 12.12 3.68 34.71
N PHE A 455 12.38 2.41 34.39
CA PHE A 455 13.09 2.02 33.17
C PHE A 455 12.13 2.04 31.98
N ASP A 456 12.10 3.14 31.22
CA ASP A 456 11.45 3.19 29.91
C ASP A 456 12.28 2.39 28.90
N VAL A 457 11.63 1.49 28.16
CA VAL A 457 12.28 0.61 27.17
C VAL A 457 12.60 1.36 25.86
N LEU A 458 11.72 2.28 25.44
CA LEU A 458 11.81 2.99 24.16
C LEU A 458 12.83 4.15 24.18
N LEU A 459 13.14 4.68 25.37
CA LEU A 459 14.22 5.67 25.52
C LEU A 459 15.63 5.05 25.38
N GLN A 460 15.74 3.72 25.41
CA GLN A 460 17.03 3.00 25.33
C GLN A 460 17.16 2.11 24.08
N GLN A 461 16.06 1.63 23.52
CA GLN A 461 16.02 0.92 22.24
C GLN A 461 15.31 1.84 21.23
N ASP A 462 16.02 2.27 20.19
CA ASP A 462 15.55 3.35 19.29
C ASP A 462 14.27 2.97 18.49
N ASN A 463 13.80 1.71 18.54
CA ASN A 463 12.48 1.25 18.11
C ASN A 463 12.06 -0.05 18.83
N LEU A 464 10.75 -0.37 18.78
CA LEU A 464 10.20 -1.68 19.19
C LEU A 464 10.55 -2.84 18.23
N VAL A 465 11.28 -2.57 17.15
CA VAL A 465 11.64 -3.54 16.09
C VAL A 465 13.00 -4.16 16.39
N GLY A 466 13.08 -5.48 16.35
CA GLY A 466 14.32 -6.23 16.49
C GLY A 466 14.42 -7.39 15.49
N THR A 467 15.64 -7.82 15.21
CA THR A 467 15.92 -8.98 14.35
C THR A 467 16.14 -10.23 15.18
N CYS A 468 15.37 -11.29 14.92
CA CYS A 468 15.67 -12.63 15.41
C CYS A 468 16.51 -13.37 14.37
N GLU A 469 17.62 -13.99 14.77
CA GLU A 469 18.42 -14.88 13.93
C GLU A 469 18.05 -16.33 14.19
N LEU A 470 17.63 -17.04 13.13
CA LEU A 470 17.48 -18.50 13.14
C LEU A 470 18.72 -19.20 12.56
N GLU A 471 18.78 -20.52 12.79
CA GLU A 471 19.80 -21.38 12.20
C GLU A 471 19.98 -21.15 10.68
N MET A 472 21.22 -21.32 10.21
CA MET A 472 21.60 -21.15 8.80
C MET A 472 21.55 -19.70 8.29
N GLY A 473 21.47 -18.71 9.19
CA GLY A 473 21.61 -17.28 8.87
C GLY A 473 20.35 -16.66 8.30
N ILE A 474 19.17 -17.07 8.77
CA ILE A 474 17.88 -16.49 8.38
C ILE A 474 17.51 -15.43 9.41
N THR A 475 17.31 -14.19 8.98
CA THR A 475 16.87 -13.08 9.83
C THR A 475 15.36 -12.85 9.71
N ILE A 476 14.71 -12.57 10.84
CA ILE A 476 13.28 -12.28 10.96
C ILE A 476 13.12 -10.89 11.57
N SER A 477 12.43 -9.97 10.88
CA SER A 477 11.96 -8.72 11.50
C SER A 477 10.81 -9.03 12.45
N SER A 478 10.96 -8.65 13.71
CA SER A 478 10.06 -9.02 14.81
C SER A 478 9.82 -7.83 15.73
N LEU A 479 8.71 -7.84 16.48
CA LEU A 479 8.69 -7.04 17.71
C LEU A 479 9.79 -7.58 18.61
N THR A 480 10.55 -6.70 19.26
CA THR A 480 11.67 -7.09 20.14
C THR A 480 11.28 -8.25 21.05
N SER A 481 12.23 -9.16 21.30
CA SER A 481 12.06 -10.35 22.16
C SER A 481 11.74 -10.03 23.63
N ASN A 482 11.50 -8.75 23.94
CA ASN A 482 11.22 -8.11 25.21
C ASN A 482 9.73 -7.80 25.43
N VAL A 483 8.79 -8.31 24.61
CA VAL A 483 7.35 -8.02 24.76
C VAL A 483 6.52 -9.28 25.03
N LEU A 484 5.64 -9.21 26.04
CA LEU A 484 4.65 -10.25 26.37
C LEU A 484 3.22 -9.71 26.35
N GLU A 485 2.27 -10.59 26.02
CA GLU A 485 0.86 -10.44 26.35
C GLU A 485 0.54 -11.15 27.68
N TYR A 486 -0.21 -10.51 28.56
CA TYR A 486 -0.83 -11.14 29.73
C TYR A 486 -2.19 -10.49 30.02
N GLU A 487 -3.23 -11.29 30.27
CA GLU A 487 -4.61 -10.83 30.54
C GLU A 487 -5.12 -9.78 29.51
N GLY A 488 -4.75 -9.93 28.24
CA GLY A 488 -5.15 -9.05 27.14
C GLY A 488 -4.40 -7.71 27.04
N LYS A 489 -3.34 -7.50 27.83
CA LYS A 489 -2.50 -6.30 27.82
C LYS A 489 -1.06 -6.62 27.44
N PHE A 490 -0.37 -5.66 26.83
CA PHE A 490 1.04 -5.80 26.47
C PHE A 490 1.97 -5.18 27.52
N TYR A 491 3.05 -5.89 27.83
CA TYR A 491 4.06 -5.53 28.81
C TYR A 491 5.44 -5.52 28.16
N LEU A 492 6.16 -4.39 28.28
CA LEU A 492 7.54 -4.25 27.81
C LEU A 492 8.53 -4.62 28.93
N PHE A 493 9.64 -5.26 28.56
CA PHE A 493 10.71 -5.65 29.47
C PHE A 493 12.05 -5.06 29.03
N LYS A 494 12.97 -4.90 29.98
CA LYS A 494 14.35 -4.49 29.68
C LYS A 494 15.13 -5.58 28.93
N GLY A 495 14.86 -6.84 29.25
CA GLY A 495 15.59 -8.00 28.73
C GLY A 495 14.91 -9.31 29.12
N GLU A 496 15.45 -10.42 28.62
CA GLU A 496 14.93 -11.77 28.89
C GLU A 496 14.98 -12.16 30.38
N GLN A 497 15.94 -11.60 31.15
CA GLN A 497 16.03 -11.83 32.61
C GLN A 497 14.83 -11.23 33.37
N GLU A 498 14.44 -10.00 33.06
CA GLU A 498 13.23 -9.38 33.60
C GLU A 498 11.97 -10.11 33.11
N MET A 499 11.95 -10.57 31.85
CA MET A 499 10.84 -11.35 31.29
C MET A 499 10.65 -12.69 32.03
N GLU A 500 11.71 -13.46 32.25
CA GLU A 500 11.64 -14.74 32.97
C GLU A 500 11.08 -14.59 34.40
N LYS A 501 11.44 -13.50 35.09
CA LYS A 501 10.91 -13.19 36.43
C LYS A 501 9.40 -12.96 36.39
N PHE A 502 8.88 -12.33 35.33
CA PHE A 502 7.45 -12.12 35.14
C PHE A 502 6.72 -13.40 34.76
N ILE A 503 7.23 -14.19 33.81
CA ILE A 503 6.65 -15.49 33.41
C ILE A 503 6.48 -16.42 34.63
N LYS A 504 7.44 -16.42 35.56
CA LYS A 504 7.40 -17.26 36.77
C LYS A 504 6.31 -16.84 37.77
N ASN A 505 6.03 -15.54 37.95
CA ASN A 505 5.10 -15.00 38.96
C ASN A 505 4.38 -13.72 38.45
N PRO A 506 3.50 -13.76 37.44
CA PRO A 506 3.02 -12.53 36.79
C PRO A 506 2.19 -11.63 37.72
N ARG A 507 1.25 -12.22 38.48
CA ARG A 507 0.33 -11.50 39.37
C ARG A 507 1.03 -10.63 40.41
N GLN A 508 2.19 -11.09 40.93
CA GLN A 508 2.99 -10.35 41.91
C GLN A 508 3.35 -8.94 41.44
N TYR A 509 3.51 -8.74 40.13
CA TYR A 509 3.92 -7.47 39.55
C TYR A 509 2.71 -6.62 39.13
N CYS A 510 1.67 -7.23 38.57
CA CYS A 510 0.52 -6.55 37.95
C CYS A 510 -0.24 -5.59 38.88
N ASP A 511 -0.34 -5.90 40.17
CA ASP A 511 -1.12 -5.11 41.15
C ASP A 511 -0.51 -3.73 41.47
N SER A 512 0.77 -3.53 41.17
CA SER A 512 1.44 -2.25 41.40
C SER A 512 0.93 -1.15 40.46
N LYS A 513 1.03 0.12 40.88
CA LYS A 513 0.68 1.30 40.08
C LYS A 513 1.91 2.18 39.88
N LEU A 514 2.02 2.78 38.70
CA LEU A 514 2.99 3.86 38.47
C LEU A 514 2.64 5.12 39.30
N PRO A 515 3.61 6.01 39.58
CA PRO A 515 3.34 7.33 40.14
C PRO A 515 2.48 8.17 39.20
N ASP A 516 1.66 9.07 39.75
CA ASP A 516 0.79 9.98 38.98
C ASP A 516 1.60 10.93 38.08
N GLU A 517 2.75 11.40 38.57
CA GLU A 517 3.72 12.19 37.80
C GLU A 517 4.92 11.33 37.35
N LEU A 518 5.08 11.22 36.04
CA LEU A 518 6.15 10.49 35.36
C LEU A 518 7.09 11.47 34.63
N PRO A 519 8.38 11.13 34.46
CA PRO A 519 9.28 11.94 33.64
C PRO A 519 8.82 11.93 32.18
N MET A 520 8.76 13.12 31.57
CA MET A 520 8.33 13.34 30.20
C MET A 520 9.49 13.93 29.39
N PRO A 521 10.27 13.11 28.67
CA PRO A 521 11.25 13.59 27.70
C PRO A 521 10.59 14.42 26.59
N LEU A 522 11.24 15.50 26.17
CA LEU A 522 10.83 16.27 25.00
C LEU A 522 11.75 15.91 23.83
N LEU A 523 11.18 15.33 22.78
CA LEU A 523 11.91 14.81 21.62
C LEU A 523 11.42 15.46 20.32
N GLY A 524 12.30 15.55 19.31
CA GLY A 524 11.99 16.09 17.98
C GLY A 524 11.25 17.43 18.02
N HIS A 525 10.15 17.54 17.29
CA HIS A 525 9.33 18.75 17.19
C HIS A 525 8.77 19.26 18.53
N GLN A 526 8.60 18.41 19.54
CA GLN A 526 8.18 18.87 20.88
C GLN A 526 9.29 19.69 21.56
N ARG A 527 10.55 19.23 21.42
CA ARG A 527 11.75 19.93 21.91
C ARG A 527 11.96 21.26 21.18
N GLU A 528 11.80 21.25 19.86
CA GLU A 528 11.92 22.44 19.01
C GLU A 528 10.84 23.48 19.33
N SER A 529 9.58 23.07 19.40
CA SER A 529 8.45 23.95 19.72
C SER A 529 8.60 24.57 21.11
N PHE A 530 9.06 23.79 22.10
CA PHE A 530 9.34 24.27 23.45
C PHE A 530 10.43 25.35 23.45
N LEU A 531 11.59 25.07 22.84
CA LEU A 531 12.72 26.01 22.78
C LEU A 531 12.41 27.30 21.99
N LEU A 532 11.44 27.28 21.07
CA LEU A 532 11.00 28.47 20.34
C LEU A 532 10.07 29.40 21.15
N MET A 533 9.33 28.85 22.12
CA MET A 533 8.41 29.63 22.96
C MET A 533 9.08 30.18 24.22
N GLU A 534 10.02 29.44 24.81
CA GLU A 534 10.56 29.68 26.15
C GLU A 534 12.03 30.16 26.14
N ASN A 535 12.20 31.45 25.84
CA ASN A 535 13.49 32.10 25.55
C ASN A 535 14.39 32.44 26.78
N SER A 536 14.45 31.62 27.83
CA SER A 536 15.34 31.91 28.98
C SER A 536 15.95 30.69 29.69
N GLN A 537 17.23 30.84 30.08
CA GLN A 537 17.97 29.83 30.86
C GLN A 537 17.47 29.70 32.31
N GLU A 538 16.64 30.62 32.78
CA GLU A 538 16.09 30.65 34.14
C GLU A 538 14.92 29.67 34.33
N LEU A 539 14.36 29.14 33.23
CA LEU A 539 13.30 28.12 33.24
C LEU A 539 13.83 26.70 33.50
N PHE A 540 15.13 26.48 33.30
CA PHE A 540 15.77 25.20 33.58
C PHE A 540 16.16 25.09 35.07
N GLU A 541 15.78 24.00 35.72
CA GLU A 541 16.20 23.71 37.08
C GLU A 541 17.74 23.68 37.17
N LEU A 542 18.29 24.11 38.32
CA LEU A 542 19.71 24.39 38.53
C LEU A 542 20.31 25.45 37.57
N LYS A 543 19.48 26.22 36.83
CA LYS A 543 19.91 27.24 35.85
C LYS A 543 20.74 26.67 34.69
N GLY A 544 20.34 25.49 34.20
CA GLY A 544 20.95 24.86 33.02
C GLY A 544 22.20 24.02 33.28
N TYR A 545 22.42 23.58 34.52
CA TYR A 545 23.47 22.63 34.89
C TYR A 545 22.90 21.23 35.08
N CYS A 546 23.67 20.22 34.67
CA CYS A 546 23.22 18.83 34.69
C CYS A 546 22.99 18.32 36.14
N PRO A 547 21.74 17.99 36.55
CA PRO A 547 21.42 17.57 37.92
C PRO A 547 22.11 16.26 38.33
N VAL A 548 22.30 15.36 37.37
CA VAL A 548 22.89 14.04 37.62
C VAL A 548 24.38 14.16 37.93
N CYS A 549 25.16 14.89 37.11
CA CYS A 549 26.57 15.18 37.40
C CYS A 549 26.73 15.84 38.78
N PHE A 550 25.89 16.83 39.09
CA PHE A 550 25.92 17.52 40.38
C PHE A 550 25.66 16.57 41.56
N LYS A 551 24.67 15.67 41.46
CA LYS A 551 24.39 14.67 42.51
C LYS A 551 25.48 13.59 42.61
N GLN A 552 25.97 13.08 41.49
CA GLN A 552 27.06 12.09 41.43
C GLN A 552 28.34 12.64 42.07
N GLY A 553 28.67 13.90 41.80
CA GLY A 553 29.79 14.61 42.44
C GLY A 553 29.48 15.16 43.83
N HIS A 554 28.59 14.52 44.60
CA HIS A 554 28.27 14.86 45.99
C HIS A 554 27.92 16.34 46.23
N GLU A 555 27.21 16.98 45.29
CA GLU A 555 26.76 18.37 45.35
C GLU A 555 27.92 19.39 45.40
N GLN A 556 29.08 19.02 44.85
CA GLN A 556 30.28 19.87 44.73
C GLN A 556 30.27 20.76 43.47
N TYR A 557 31.01 21.87 43.52
CA TYR A 557 31.09 22.86 42.45
C TYR A 557 31.80 22.32 41.20
N GLU A 558 32.83 21.51 41.41
CA GLU A 558 33.68 20.87 40.40
C GLU A 558 32.90 19.90 39.51
N ALA A 559 31.73 19.43 39.97
CA ALA A 559 30.84 18.52 39.26
C ALA A 559 29.72 19.23 38.48
N LEU A 560 29.59 20.56 38.59
CA LEU A 560 28.63 21.35 37.81
C LEU A 560 29.05 21.44 36.34
N ARG A 561 28.47 20.58 35.50
CA ARG A 561 28.61 20.65 34.04
C ARG A 561 27.44 21.40 33.41
N LEU A 562 27.75 22.26 32.45
CA LEU A 562 26.75 22.92 31.60
C LEU A 562 26.07 21.85 30.74
N ALA A 563 24.75 21.77 30.82
CA ALA A 563 23.97 20.83 30.04
C ALA A 563 23.74 21.30 28.59
N SER A 564 23.46 20.37 27.69
CA SER A 564 22.98 20.71 26.34
C SER A 564 21.46 20.84 26.32
N THR A 565 20.94 21.62 25.37
CA THR A 565 19.50 21.67 25.05
C THR A 565 19.01 20.44 24.28
N ASP A 566 19.87 19.44 24.04
CA ASP A 566 19.47 18.26 23.28
C ASP A 566 18.63 17.27 24.10
N PHE A 567 18.93 17.17 25.40
CA PHE A 567 18.30 16.23 26.31
C PHE A 567 17.45 17.01 27.32
N ILE A 568 16.14 17.09 27.09
CA ILE A 568 15.20 17.84 27.94
C ILE A 568 14.16 16.89 28.54
N VAL A 569 13.89 17.00 29.84
CA VAL A 569 12.83 16.25 30.55
C VAL A 569 11.98 17.20 31.38
N LYS A 570 10.65 17.12 31.25
CA LYS A 570 9.68 17.74 32.14
C LYS A 570 9.27 16.77 33.25
N TYR A 571 9.25 17.21 34.50
CA TYR A 571 8.87 16.40 35.67
C TYR A 571 8.45 17.28 36.85
N MET A 572 7.33 16.98 37.53
CA MET A 572 6.86 17.75 38.70
C MET A 572 6.75 19.25 38.39
N SER A 573 6.18 19.55 37.22
CA SER A 573 6.08 20.87 36.57
C SER A 573 7.38 21.65 36.30
N LYS A 574 8.56 21.09 36.60
CA LYS A 574 9.89 21.67 36.30
C LYS A 574 10.48 21.11 34.99
N ILE A 575 11.43 21.83 34.40
CA ILE A 575 12.20 21.39 33.23
C ILE A 575 13.67 21.14 33.62
N TYR A 576 14.21 20.00 33.19
CA TYR A 576 15.57 19.53 33.45
C TYR A 576 16.33 19.30 32.15
N ILE A 577 17.62 19.64 32.12
CA ILE A 577 18.53 19.41 30.99
C ILE A 577 19.85 18.75 31.42
N PHE A 578 20.52 18.04 30.50
CA PHE A 578 21.63 17.12 30.84
C PHE A 578 22.89 17.29 29.98
N ASP A 579 24.04 16.90 30.53
CA ASP A 579 25.37 16.91 29.87
C ASP A 579 25.52 15.77 28.84
N SER A 580 24.92 14.60 29.12
CA SER A 580 24.99 13.41 28.24
C SER A 580 23.69 12.60 28.21
N LYS A 581 23.51 11.76 27.17
CA LYS A 581 22.40 10.77 27.08
C LYS A 581 22.36 9.85 28.31
N GLU A 582 23.51 9.54 28.90
CA GLU A 582 23.63 8.70 30.10
C GLU A 582 23.01 9.40 31.33
N CYS A 583 23.34 10.68 31.53
CA CYS A 583 22.77 11.49 32.61
C CYS A 583 21.26 11.65 32.46
N PHE A 584 20.78 11.91 31.24
CA PHE A 584 19.36 11.94 30.90
C PHE A 584 18.65 10.61 31.23
N LEU A 585 19.26 9.47 30.89
CA LEU A 585 18.73 8.14 31.19
C LEU A 585 18.79 7.78 32.68
N GLU A 586 19.78 8.25 33.45
CA GLU A 586 19.79 8.09 34.90
C GLU A 586 18.69 8.90 35.58
N PHE A 587 18.49 10.15 35.17
CA PHE A 587 17.40 10.98 35.68
C PHE A 587 16.04 10.32 35.43
N CYS A 588 15.79 9.82 34.22
CA CYS A 588 14.52 9.16 33.88
C CYS A 588 14.25 7.91 34.75
N LYS A 589 15.30 7.15 35.13
CA LYS A 589 15.14 5.96 36.00
C LYS A 589 14.72 6.31 37.43
N LYS A 590 15.29 7.37 38.03
CA LYS A 590 15.09 7.75 39.45
C LYS A 590 14.94 9.27 39.64
N PRO A 591 13.93 9.92 39.02
CA PRO A 591 13.82 11.39 39.01
C PRO A 591 13.62 11.98 40.42
N HIS A 592 13.03 11.21 41.34
CA HIS A 592 12.85 11.55 42.75
C HIS A 592 14.17 11.86 43.50
N LEU A 593 15.32 11.34 43.05
CA LEU A 593 16.64 11.62 43.66
C LEU A 593 17.18 13.02 43.31
N TYR A 594 16.68 13.62 42.24
CA TYR A 594 17.22 14.85 41.65
C TYR A 594 16.23 16.03 41.73
N TYR A 595 14.92 15.77 41.87
CA TYR A 595 13.86 16.79 41.85
C TYR A 595 14.03 17.95 42.87
N ASN A 596 14.53 17.63 44.07
CA ASN A 596 14.70 18.56 45.20
C ASN A 596 16.15 19.05 45.39
N LEU A 597 16.99 18.99 44.36
CA LEU A 597 18.35 19.53 44.40
C LEU A 597 18.34 21.06 44.54
N LYS A 598 19.19 21.58 45.44
CA LYS A 598 19.34 23.03 45.64
C LYS A 598 20.47 23.57 44.78
N CYS A 599 20.18 24.60 44.00
CA CYS A 599 21.17 25.29 43.15
C CYS A 599 22.24 26.00 44.02
N PRO A 600 23.54 25.74 43.81
CA PRO A 600 24.60 26.41 44.57
C PRO A 600 24.68 27.93 44.32
N ASN A 601 25.03 28.68 45.37
CA ASN A 601 25.21 30.14 45.30
C ASN A 601 26.41 30.58 44.43
N LYS A 602 27.30 29.64 44.04
CA LYS A 602 28.38 29.84 43.08
C LYS A 602 28.19 28.89 41.92
N LEU A 603 28.11 29.42 40.70
CA LEU A 603 27.99 28.64 39.47
C LEU A 603 29.19 28.96 38.56
N PRO A 604 29.65 27.99 37.74
CA PRO A 604 30.65 28.27 36.71
C PRO A 604 30.22 29.41 35.77
N PRO A 605 31.15 30.19 35.18
CA PRO A 605 30.77 31.16 34.17
C PRO A 605 30.24 30.47 32.91
N LEU A 606 29.09 30.94 32.40
CA LEU A 606 28.55 30.52 31.10
C LEU A 606 29.56 30.84 29.99
N ARG A 607 29.92 29.85 29.17
CA ARG A 607 30.79 30.03 28.00
C ARG A 607 30.01 30.60 26.82
N LEU A 608 29.52 31.84 26.96
CA LEU A 608 28.96 32.60 25.85
C LEU A 608 30.07 32.87 24.81
N PRO A 609 29.79 32.74 23.50
CA PRO A 609 30.75 33.10 22.47
C PRO A 609 30.99 34.61 22.48
N VAL A 610 32.11 35.04 23.05
CA VAL A 610 32.50 36.44 23.13
C VAL A 610 32.87 36.93 21.73
N ASP A 611 32.10 37.89 21.22
CA ASP A 611 32.44 38.61 19.99
C ASP A 611 33.73 39.41 20.21
N VAL A 612 34.84 38.88 19.70
CA VAL A 612 36.17 39.45 19.90
C VAL A 612 36.30 40.84 19.28
N GLU A 613 35.52 41.17 18.24
CA GLU A 613 35.58 42.47 17.55
C GLU A 613 34.84 43.57 18.32
N LYS A 614 33.92 43.19 19.22
CA LYS A 614 33.24 44.11 20.15
C LYS A 614 33.98 44.30 21.49
N LEU A 615 35.13 43.65 21.70
CA LEU A 615 35.89 43.80 22.94
C LEU A 615 36.63 45.15 23.01
N PRO A 616 36.75 45.76 24.22
CA PRO A 616 37.65 46.90 24.42
C PRO A 616 39.10 46.49 24.14
N LEU A 617 39.92 47.45 23.69
CA LEU A 617 41.27 47.21 23.14
C LEU A 617 42.15 46.24 23.97
N PRO A 618 42.24 46.30 25.31
CA PRO A 618 43.02 45.33 26.08
C PRO A 618 42.56 43.87 25.88
N GLY A 619 41.24 43.63 25.88
CA GLY A 619 40.66 42.30 25.68
C GLY A 619 40.80 41.82 24.24
N TYR A 620 40.68 42.70 23.25
CA TYR A 620 40.97 42.36 21.85
C TYR A 620 42.43 41.90 21.67
N LEU A 621 43.39 42.66 22.22
CA LEU A 621 44.81 42.34 22.17
C LEU A 621 45.14 41.05 22.93
N GLU A 622 44.53 40.83 24.10
CA GLU A 622 44.69 39.58 24.86
C GLU A 622 44.19 38.37 24.06
N GLN A 623 42.97 38.40 23.52
CA GLN A 623 42.40 37.28 22.80
C GLN A 623 43.09 37.00 21.45
N LYS A 624 43.53 38.03 20.72
CA LYS A 624 44.17 37.87 19.40
C LYS A 624 45.69 37.66 19.46
N LEU A 625 46.42 38.34 20.35
CA LEU A 625 47.90 38.38 20.34
C LEU A 625 48.59 37.55 21.42
N SER A 626 47.94 37.25 22.55
CA SER A 626 48.60 36.59 23.70
C SER A 626 49.29 35.27 23.32
N ILE A 627 48.64 34.44 22.50
CA ILE A 627 49.18 33.15 22.06
C ILE A 627 50.41 33.33 21.16
N ALA A 628 50.40 34.33 20.28
CA ALA A 628 51.52 34.63 19.38
C ALA A 628 52.72 35.22 20.15
N LEU A 629 52.47 36.21 21.01
CA LEU A 629 53.49 36.82 21.87
C LEU A 629 54.09 35.81 22.84
N ARG A 630 53.28 34.97 23.49
CA ARG A 630 53.76 33.88 24.36
C ARG A 630 54.67 32.91 23.61
N ARG A 631 54.29 32.48 22.41
CA ARG A 631 55.14 31.60 21.56
C ARG A 631 56.46 32.26 21.19
N ALA A 632 56.43 33.54 20.77
CA ALA A 632 57.63 34.29 20.41
C ALA A 632 58.58 34.48 21.61
N LEU A 633 58.04 34.83 22.79
CA LEU A 633 58.81 34.98 24.02
C LEU A 633 59.40 33.65 24.51
N CYS A 634 58.64 32.55 24.50
CA CYS A 634 59.17 31.22 24.82
C CYS A 634 60.30 30.81 23.87
N ALA A 635 60.15 31.04 22.55
CA ALA A 635 61.20 30.76 21.58
C ALA A 635 62.45 31.62 21.81
N ALA A 636 62.29 32.91 22.13
CA ALA A 636 63.40 33.81 22.44
C ALA A 636 64.15 33.41 23.73
N ILE A 637 63.43 32.96 24.77
CA ILE A 637 64.00 32.49 26.04
C ILE A 637 64.74 31.15 25.86
N GLN A 638 64.26 30.28 24.97
CA GLN A 638 64.89 29.00 24.64
C GLN A 638 66.14 29.18 23.78
N PHE A 639 66.08 30.00 22.72
CA PHE A 639 67.20 30.23 21.81
C PHE A 639 68.25 31.22 22.34
N ARG A 640 67.85 32.19 23.17
CA ARG A 640 68.72 33.24 23.75
C ARG A 640 69.52 34.01 22.68
N PRO A 641 68.85 34.59 21.67
CA PRO A 641 69.48 35.18 20.49
C PRO A 641 70.53 36.24 20.86
N LYS A 642 71.77 36.03 20.41
CA LYS A 642 72.85 37.01 20.45
C LYS A 642 73.37 37.25 19.05
N TYR A 643 72.95 38.33 18.43
CA TYR A 643 73.40 38.69 17.08
C TYR A 643 74.80 39.32 17.14
N PRO A 644 75.71 39.02 16.20
CA PRO A 644 77.02 39.68 16.11
C PRO A 644 76.90 41.20 16.15
N TYR A 645 77.82 41.85 16.88
CA TYR A 645 77.95 43.32 16.99
C TYR A 645 76.71 44.10 17.51
N ARG A 646 75.61 43.42 17.91
CA ARG A 646 74.44 44.05 18.55
C ARG A 646 74.42 43.76 20.05
N ASP A 647 73.81 44.65 20.82
CA ASP A 647 73.51 44.40 22.23
C ASP A 647 72.45 43.29 22.37
N SER A 648 72.30 42.76 23.58
CA SER A 648 71.42 41.60 23.82
C SER A 648 69.92 41.97 23.83
N SER A 649 69.57 43.26 24.04
CA SER A 649 68.18 43.74 23.93
C SER A 649 67.78 43.90 22.47
N ALA A 650 68.60 44.54 21.64
CA ALA A 650 68.36 44.61 20.20
C ALA A 650 68.31 43.22 19.55
N SER A 651 69.21 42.30 19.95
CA SER A 651 69.19 40.91 19.46
C SER A 651 67.86 40.20 19.76
N ALA A 652 67.35 40.33 20.99
CA ALA A 652 66.05 39.76 21.37
C ALA A 652 64.88 40.42 20.62
N ASN A 653 64.88 41.74 20.48
CA ASN A 653 63.83 42.48 19.77
C ASN A 653 63.80 42.17 18.27
N MET A 654 64.97 42.02 17.62
CA MET A 654 65.09 41.57 16.24
C MET A 654 64.52 40.16 16.05
N PHE A 655 64.91 39.22 16.92
CA PHE A 655 64.38 37.85 16.90
C PHE A 655 62.86 37.82 17.07
N LEU A 656 62.31 38.53 18.07
CA LEU A 656 60.86 38.60 18.31
C LEU A 656 60.11 39.17 17.10
N GLY A 657 60.63 40.26 16.51
CA GLY A 657 60.04 40.88 15.31
C GLY A 657 60.05 39.96 14.08
N LEU A 658 61.15 39.23 13.84
CA LEU A 658 61.25 38.25 12.75
C LEU A 658 60.36 37.03 13.00
N TYR A 659 60.34 36.49 14.22
CA TYR A 659 59.52 35.35 14.61
C TYR A 659 58.02 35.63 14.42
N LEU A 660 57.54 36.78 14.90
CA LEU A 660 56.14 37.19 14.73
C LEU A 660 55.77 37.37 13.25
N ARG A 661 56.69 37.85 12.40
CA ARG A 661 56.47 37.97 10.94
C ARG A 661 56.48 36.61 10.23
N ALA A 662 57.32 35.67 10.65
CA ALA A 662 57.44 34.32 10.09
C ALA A 662 56.27 33.38 10.45
N HIS A 663 55.60 33.66 11.58
CA HIS A 663 54.48 32.88 12.12
C HIS A 663 53.12 33.59 12.11
N ASN A 664 53.02 34.79 11.52
CA ASN A 664 51.73 35.43 11.27
C ASN A 664 50.89 34.57 10.31
N HIS A 665 49.62 34.28 10.66
CA HIS A 665 48.73 33.51 9.79
C HIS A 665 48.10 34.38 8.67
N ASN A 666 47.96 35.69 8.89
CA ASN A 666 47.29 36.63 7.96
C ASN A 666 48.17 37.14 6.80
N SER A 667 49.46 36.79 6.74
CA SER A 667 50.32 37.09 5.59
C SER A 667 50.14 36.07 4.46
N SER A 668 50.44 36.43 3.21
CA SER A 668 50.52 35.46 2.11
C SER A 668 51.67 34.47 2.33
N ASP A 669 51.56 33.25 1.78
CA ASP A 669 52.54 32.20 2.03
C ASP A 669 53.93 32.49 1.44
N ASP A 670 54.01 33.28 0.35
CA ASP A 670 55.27 33.84 -0.16
C ASP A 670 55.94 34.73 0.89
N LEU A 671 55.19 35.64 1.52
CA LEU A 671 55.71 36.49 2.58
C LEU A 671 56.05 35.68 3.85
N LYS A 672 55.33 34.59 4.14
CA LYS A 672 55.72 33.65 5.20
C LYS A 672 57.04 32.95 4.87
N SER A 673 57.25 32.49 3.63
CA SER A 673 58.49 31.81 3.23
C SER A 673 59.70 32.76 3.31
N ILE A 674 59.57 33.98 2.79
CA ILE A 674 60.62 35.03 2.85
C ILE A 674 60.95 35.41 4.31
N ASN A 675 59.94 35.58 5.17
CA ASN A 675 60.20 35.91 6.59
C ASN A 675 60.76 34.72 7.38
N ARG A 676 60.42 33.48 7.04
CA ARG A 676 61.07 32.27 7.60
C ARG A 676 62.52 32.14 7.14
N GLN A 677 62.82 32.41 5.87
CA GLN A 677 64.20 32.47 5.39
C GLN A 677 65.00 33.52 6.17
N ARG A 678 64.48 34.74 6.32
CA ARG A 678 65.12 35.81 7.12
C ARG A 678 65.32 35.43 8.59
N LEU A 679 64.35 34.75 9.21
CA LEU A 679 64.50 34.23 10.58
C LEU A 679 65.59 33.16 10.67
N ASN A 680 65.65 32.23 9.71
CA ASN A 680 66.67 31.19 9.66
C ASN A 680 68.07 31.78 9.40
N SER A 681 68.19 32.79 8.54
CA SER A 681 69.44 33.54 8.35
C SER A 681 69.89 34.22 9.64
N PHE A 682 68.96 34.90 10.35
CA PHE A 682 69.23 35.52 11.65
C PHE A 682 69.70 34.50 12.70
N ILE A 683 69.05 33.34 12.77
CA ILE A 683 69.47 32.23 13.65
C ILE A 683 70.88 31.78 13.30
N SER A 684 71.16 31.45 12.03
CA SER A 684 72.49 31.01 11.61
C SER A 684 73.60 32.05 11.87
N ALA A 685 73.27 33.34 11.83
CA ALA A 685 74.18 34.43 12.18
C ALA A 685 74.44 34.52 13.71
N CYS A 686 73.46 34.18 14.55
CA CYS A 686 73.65 34.03 16.00
C CYS A 686 74.51 32.80 16.38
N ASP A 687 74.51 31.75 15.55
CA ASP A 687 75.29 30.53 15.79
C ASP A 687 76.78 30.68 15.40
N LEU A 688 77.11 31.62 14.50
CA LEU A 688 78.48 31.87 14.01
C LEU A 688 79.53 32.08 15.12
N PRO A 689 79.30 32.89 16.17
CA PRO A 689 80.31 33.13 17.22
C PRO A 689 80.64 31.87 18.03
N GLU A 690 79.65 31.01 18.30
CA GLU A 690 79.87 29.75 19.02
C GLU A 690 80.62 28.74 18.14
N PHE A 691 80.22 28.61 16.88
CA PHE A 691 80.93 27.79 15.88
C PHE A 691 82.40 28.21 15.72
N LEU A 692 82.66 29.52 15.61
CA LEU A 692 84.01 30.06 15.50
C LEU A 692 84.79 29.88 16.80
N SER A 693 84.20 30.12 17.98
CA SER A 693 84.85 29.88 19.28
C SER A 693 85.23 28.41 19.49
N ASN A 694 84.41 27.47 19.01
CA ASN A 694 84.69 26.04 19.12
C ASN A 694 85.79 25.55 18.15
N LYS A 695 85.94 26.17 16.98
CA LYS A 695 87.01 25.83 16.02
C LYS A 695 88.31 26.65 16.23
N MET A 696 88.23 27.87 16.74
CA MET A 696 89.35 28.76 17.04
C MET A 696 89.66 28.81 18.55
N THR A 697 90.13 27.69 19.09
CA THR A 697 90.66 27.67 20.46
C THR A 697 91.91 28.57 20.58
N LEU A 698 92.34 28.88 21.81
CA LEU A 698 93.53 29.71 22.09
C LEU A 698 94.85 29.18 21.49
N CYS A 699 94.87 27.95 20.98
CA CYS A 699 96.02 27.33 20.31
C CYS A 699 95.88 27.25 18.76
N TYR A 700 94.85 27.90 18.19
CA TYR A 700 94.56 27.85 16.75
C TYR A 700 95.69 28.45 15.90
N ASN A 701 96.18 27.68 14.92
CA ASN A 701 97.18 28.12 13.96
C ASN A 701 96.58 28.24 12.55
N PRO A 702 96.40 29.45 11.99
CA PRO A 702 95.74 29.65 10.70
C PRO A 702 96.49 29.04 9.51
N ARG A 703 97.79 28.72 9.65
CA ARG A 703 98.60 28.06 8.60
C ARG A 703 98.44 26.54 8.54
N VAL A 704 97.77 25.93 9.53
CA VAL A 704 97.66 24.47 9.67
C VAL A 704 96.21 24.01 9.84
N CYS A 705 95.36 24.81 10.49
CA CYS A 705 94.00 24.43 10.87
C CYS A 705 92.90 25.12 10.05
N SER A 706 93.24 25.87 9.00
CA SER A 706 92.27 26.53 8.13
C SER A 706 91.56 25.54 7.21
N THR A 707 90.24 25.46 7.34
CA THR A 707 89.35 24.73 6.42
C THR A 707 88.52 25.74 5.62
N LYS A 708 88.11 25.37 4.39
CA LYS A 708 87.35 26.28 3.51
C LYS A 708 86.06 26.78 4.18
N ASP A 709 85.33 25.87 4.82
CA ASP A 709 84.15 26.15 5.64
C ASP A 709 84.43 27.12 6.81
N LEU A 710 85.59 27.04 7.46
CA LEU A 710 85.96 28.00 8.50
C LEU A 710 86.23 29.39 7.92
N LEU A 711 86.93 29.49 6.78
CA LEU A 711 87.19 30.77 6.11
C LEU A 711 85.88 31.44 5.65
N GLU A 712 85.01 30.70 4.96
CA GLU A 712 83.70 31.22 4.50
C GLU A 712 82.83 31.74 5.65
N ASN A 713 82.93 31.16 6.85
CA ASN A 713 82.18 31.61 8.03
C ASN A 713 82.84 32.80 8.77
N ILE A 714 84.16 33.01 8.64
CA ILE A 714 84.81 34.27 9.07
C ILE A 714 84.38 35.42 8.15
N ASP A 715 84.44 35.20 6.83
CA ASP A 715 84.06 36.21 5.85
C ASP A 715 82.57 36.59 6.01
N ARG A 716 81.70 35.63 6.35
CA ARG A 716 80.31 35.92 6.76
C ARG A 716 80.25 36.82 7.99
N LEU A 717 80.97 36.49 9.08
CA LEU A 717 80.96 37.30 10.31
C LEU A 717 81.40 38.75 10.04
N LEU A 718 82.48 38.94 9.27
CA LEU A 718 82.99 40.28 8.91
C LEU A 718 82.03 41.04 7.98
N ASN A 719 81.33 40.35 7.08
CA ASN A 719 80.30 40.97 6.26
C ASN A 719 79.07 41.40 7.08
N LEU A 720 78.72 40.69 8.16
CA LEU A 720 77.69 41.16 9.10
C LEU A 720 78.10 42.45 9.82
N GLU A 721 79.40 42.72 10.01
CA GLU A 721 79.89 44.00 10.52
C GLU A 721 79.66 45.13 9.48
N ASN A 722 80.01 44.87 8.22
CA ASN A 722 79.82 45.81 7.11
C ASN A 722 78.33 46.13 6.85
N GLU A 723 77.43 45.15 6.92
CA GLU A 723 75.98 45.35 6.77
C GLU A 723 75.40 46.29 7.86
N LEU A 724 76.03 46.36 9.03
CA LEU A 724 75.58 47.24 10.12
C LEU A 724 76.01 48.69 9.91
N PHE A 725 77.17 48.93 9.30
CA PHE A 725 77.63 50.27 8.90
C PHE A 725 76.87 50.84 7.69
N ALA A 726 76.16 50.00 6.92
CA ALA A 726 75.32 50.43 5.80
C ALA A 726 73.91 50.91 6.20
N TYR A 727 73.55 50.84 7.50
CA TYR A 727 72.23 51.21 8.05
C TYR A 727 72.31 52.28 9.16
N HIS A 728 73.44 52.99 9.26
CA HIS A 728 73.66 54.13 10.15
C HIS A 728 74.01 55.40 9.35
#